data_AF-A0A3M0ZVH9-F1
#
_entry.id   AF-A0A3M0ZVH9-F1
#
_cell.length_a   1.000
_cell.length_b   1.000
_cell.length_c   1.000
_cell.angle_alpha   90.00
_cell.angle_beta   90.00
_cell.angle_gamma   90.00
#
_symmetry.space_group_name_H-M   'P 1'
#
loop_
_entity.id
_entity.type
_entity.pdbx_description
1 polymer ?
#
loop_
_entity_poly.entity_id
_entity_poly.type
_entity_poly.pdbx_seq_one_letter_code
_entity_poly.pdbx_strand_id
1 'polypeptide(L)'
;AFYPYGNSLAWSDNFIFPSLVAYTLLSLKLPFAAVWNFIMVGSAILGGLSVYAIAAELTGRYLPSLVAGAVFLTWPWLSEQSGHPQIQFAFFIPASLSLFISFLIHRRKRTAFALGLSLFLCFLTTVYYAIFSAMLLTVLFILSLLFLRTLSLKTRDLFKLLFFSFVGFCPTLFFVFPYLDVREAFGKRHLYEAYYFAASPLSYVSAPAYNYIYSFTSRLSHAEAHLFPGFIPLLLSLSYIAIGGKTGRGIWPKRLLLASLGAVSVAAYLTRPSLMGTPLWIENAACVLSWVVVAIALWSLFASLKGIAQDGTGRDAQIRECLKEFVLFISTLFFVISLGPFSKVSSFSVYAVFYNFFPGFDSVRALSRVGVLTVLGIALLSSFMLERFSPKGSQLFSFMCLALIVTENFTPVYPLGGELETPPIFLNLSSTVENGASAIVLPYARSLTRAGKIKSWSDFAFLNVNYMKWLNNAGVFSVNGYTGQRTWVMDNFPRKFSGFPDRRSVNTLAFVGGLRYIVVVPRFIKGFDREDFYRRLSRFPDELKVLGEDREGNILIEFVGEIPLRETYYVLVPPDKGRKAELLFKAKAVADGIDKGGQTVNVKAYSLGVEFSEFSIPLDGMWHDIRLPLPKPLSGTIPRKISFSKNSAKIGEQTKVYIKSTRYIRYRR
;
A
#
# COMPACT_ATOMS: atom_id res chain seq x y z
N ALA A 1 10.55 -8.19 -9.61
CA ALA A 1 11.14 -7.25 -8.64
C ALA A 1 11.28 -7.93 -7.29
N PHE A 2 12.22 -7.47 -6.45
CA PHE A 2 12.56 -8.03 -5.13
C PHE A 2 13.09 -9.46 -5.15
N TYR A 3 13.54 -9.97 -6.29
CA TYR A 3 14.10 -11.32 -6.35
C TYR A 3 15.31 -11.43 -5.39
N PRO A 4 15.45 -12.51 -4.58
CA PRO A 4 14.68 -13.77 -4.61
C PRO A 4 13.48 -13.85 -3.65
N TYR A 5 12.98 -12.73 -3.11
CA TYR A 5 11.78 -12.77 -2.26
C TYR A 5 10.54 -13.21 -3.05
N GLY A 6 9.61 -13.88 -2.35
CA GLY A 6 8.33 -14.33 -2.89
C GLY A 6 7.16 -13.42 -2.50
N ASN A 7 5.97 -13.72 -3.06
CA ASN A 7 4.71 -13.01 -2.77
C ASN A 7 4.78 -11.48 -2.91
N SER A 8 5.64 -10.95 -3.79
CA SER A 8 5.90 -9.51 -3.88
C SER A 8 4.68 -8.67 -4.27
N LEU A 9 3.69 -9.24 -4.97
CA LEU A 9 2.41 -8.59 -5.23
C LEU A 9 1.59 -8.31 -3.96
N ALA A 10 1.77 -9.09 -2.90
CA ALA A 10 1.09 -8.92 -1.62
C ALA A 10 1.85 -7.98 -0.66
N TRP A 11 2.96 -7.39 -1.09
CA TRP A 11 3.72 -6.43 -0.28
C TRP A 11 3.10 -5.03 -0.28
N SER A 12 2.12 -4.81 -1.16
CA SER A 12 1.34 -3.58 -1.29
C SER A 12 -0.05 -3.90 -1.85
N ASP A 13 -0.77 -2.88 -2.29
CA ASP A 13 -2.00 -3.02 -3.04
C ASP A 13 -1.70 -3.73 -4.39
N ASN A 14 -2.50 -4.75 -4.72
CA ASN A 14 -2.17 -5.69 -5.80
C ASN A 14 -2.56 -5.21 -7.22
N PHE A 15 -3.49 -4.25 -7.33
CA PHE A 15 -3.99 -3.70 -8.60
C PHE A 15 -4.43 -4.74 -9.64
N ILE A 16 -4.86 -5.92 -9.22
CA ILE A 16 -5.28 -6.98 -10.16
C ILE A 16 -6.48 -6.52 -10.99
N PHE A 17 -7.47 -5.88 -10.36
CA PHE A 17 -8.67 -5.44 -11.08
C PHE A 17 -8.39 -4.28 -12.07
N PRO A 18 -7.73 -3.17 -11.68
CA PRO A 18 -7.36 -2.11 -12.64
C PRO A 18 -6.45 -2.62 -13.76
N SER A 19 -5.55 -3.56 -13.46
CA SER A 19 -4.68 -4.16 -14.48
C SER A 19 -5.46 -4.99 -15.49
N LEU A 20 -6.51 -5.70 -15.07
CA LEU A 20 -7.40 -6.43 -15.98
C LEU A 20 -8.16 -5.48 -16.90
N VAL A 21 -8.67 -4.36 -16.36
CA VAL A 21 -9.32 -3.30 -17.15
C VAL A 21 -8.33 -2.70 -18.14
N ALA A 22 -7.13 -2.34 -17.68
CA ALA A 22 -6.08 -1.80 -18.53
C ALA A 22 -5.68 -2.79 -19.64
N TYR A 23 -5.48 -4.06 -19.31
CA TYR A 23 -5.15 -5.11 -20.28
C TYR A 23 -6.23 -5.25 -21.36
N THR A 24 -7.50 -5.21 -20.97
CA THR A 24 -8.64 -5.29 -21.91
C THR A 24 -8.60 -4.11 -22.88
N LEU A 25 -8.43 -2.88 -22.38
CA LEU A 25 -8.38 -1.67 -23.20
C LEU A 25 -7.13 -1.61 -24.08
N LEU A 26 -5.97 -2.04 -23.59
CA LEU A 26 -4.74 -2.14 -24.37
C LEU A 26 -4.84 -3.20 -25.48
N SER A 27 -5.57 -4.30 -25.23
CA SER A 27 -5.85 -5.33 -26.25
C SER A 27 -6.69 -4.80 -27.41
N LEU A 28 -7.46 -3.73 -27.19
CA LEU A 28 -8.16 -2.96 -28.23
C LEU A 28 -7.25 -1.97 -28.97
N LYS A 29 -5.93 -2.04 -28.76
CA LYS A 29 -4.91 -1.16 -29.36
C LYS A 29 -5.05 0.33 -28.99
N LEU A 30 -5.70 0.63 -27.86
CA LEU A 30 -5.75 2.00 -27.33
C LEU A 30 -4.36 2.42 -26.79
N PRO A 31 -3.91 3.66 -27.01
CA PRO A 31 -2.66 4.15 -26.45
C PRO A 31 -2.66 4.08 -24.93
N PHE A 32 -1.51 3.72 -24.33
CA PHE A 32 -1.37 3.58 -22.87
C PHE A 32 -1.82 4.82 -22.10
N ALA A 33 -1.48 6.02 -22.59
CA ALA A 33 -1.89 7.28 -21.98
C ALA A 33 -3.42 7.44 -21.92
N ALA A 34 -4.13 7.04 -22.98
CA ALA A 34 -5.59 7.08 -23.02
C ALA A 34 -6.20 6.08 -22.02
N VAL A 35 -5.66 4.86 -21.96
CA VAL A 35 -6.08 3.83 -21.00
C VAL A 35 -5.89 4.29 -19.55
N TRP A 36 -4.71 4.84 -19.25
CA TRP A 36 -4.40 5.38 -17.93
C TRP A 36 -5.36 6.51 -17.53
N ASN A 37 -5.56 7.49 -18.41
CA ASN A 37 -6.47 8.60 -18.16
C ASN A 37 -7.92 8.14 -17.99
N PHE A 38 -8.38 7.19 -18.81
CA PHE A 38 -9.72 6.61 -18.69
C PHE A 38 -9.94 5.99 -17.30
N ILE A 39 -8.98 5.20 -16.83
CA ILE A 39 -9.06 4.55 -15.51
C ILE A 39 -9.03 5.59 -14.38
N MET A 40 -8.11 6.56 -14.44
CA MET A 40 -7.95 7.55 -13.36
C MET A 40 -9.12 8.54 -13.30
N VAL A 41 -9.50 9.14 -14.44
CA VAL A 41 -10.65 10.06 -14.52
C VAL A 41 -11.94 9.32 -14.22
N GLY A 42 -12.10 8.10 -14.75
CA GLY A 42 -13.25 7.25 -14.46
C GLY A 42 -13.40 6.97 -12.98
N SER A 43 -12.29 6.73 -12.26
CA SER A 43 -12.32 6.50 -10.80
C SER A 43 -12.82 7.73 -10.03
N ALA A 44 -12.40 8.94 -10.42
CA ALA A 44 -12.88 10.18 -9.81
C ALA A 44 -14.39 10.40 -10.08
N ILE A 45 -14.82 10.22 -11.33
CA ILE A 45 -16.23 10.34 -11.73
C ILE A 45 -17.11 9.34 -10.96
N LEU A 46 -16.69 8.08 -10.88
CA LEU A 46 -17.40 7.05 -10.09
C LEU A 46 -17.48 7.43 -8.61
N GLY A 47 -16.45 8.09 -8.07
CA GLY A 47 -16.45 8.64 -6.72
C GLY A 47 -17.56 9.66 -6.54
N GLY A 48 -17.58 10.70 -7.36
CA GLY A 48 -18.60 11.74 -7.32
C GLY A 48 -20.02 11.20 -7.54
N LEU A 49 -20.21 10.30 -8.51
CA LEU A 49 -21.50 9.67 -8.79
C LEU A 49 -22.00 8.82 -7.62
N SER A 50 -21.10 8.10 -6.94
CA SER A 50 -21.47 7.28 -5.77
C SER A 50 -21.92 8.15 -4.59
N VAL A 51 -21.24 9.27 -4.35
CA VAL A 51 -21.63 10.24 -3.30
C VAL A 51 -22.94 10.93 -3.66
N TYR A 52 -23.10 11.34 -4.92
CA TYR A 52 -24.36 11.85 -5.45
C TYR A 52 -25.50 10.85 -5.24
N ALA A 53 -25.30 9.56 -5.54
CA ALA A 53 -26.33 8.54 -5.38
C ALA A 53 -26.77 8.39 -3.92
N ILE A 54 -25.83 8.40 -2.97
CA ILE A 54 -26.15 8.38 -1.54
C ILE A 54 -26.98 9.61 -1.15
N ALA A 55 -26.53 10.80 -1.53
CA ALA A 55 -27.21 12.05 -1.20
C ALA A 55 -28.61 12.12 -1.85
N ALA A 56 -28.75 11.67 -3.10
CA ALA A 56 -30.01 11.67 -3.82
C ALA A 56 -31.02 10.72 -3.17
N GLU A 57 -30.55 9.54 -2.74
CA GLU A 57 -31.36 8.61 -1.96
C GLU A 57 -31.77 9.26 -0.63
N LEU A 58 -30.85 9.84 0.15
CA LEU A 58 -31.19 10.36 1.48
C LEU A 58 -32.00 11.67 1.48
N THR A 59 -31.79 12.55 0.50
CA THR A 59 -32.40 13.89 0.46
C THR A 59 -33.61 13.97 -0.47
N GLY A 60 -33.68 13.14 -1.52
CA GLY A 60 -34.67 13.27 -2.59
C GLY A 60 -34.51 14.54 -3.43
N ARG A 61 -33.37 15.27 -3.32
CA ARG A 61 -33.13 16.55 -4.01
C ARG A 61 -31.96 16.45 -4.98
N TYR A 62 -32.18 16.79 -6.25
CA TYR A 62 -31.17 16.69 -7.30
C TYR A 62 -29.94 17.60 -7.07
N LEU A 63 -30.13 18.93 -7.00
CA LEU A 63 -29.00 19.88 -6.91
C LEU A 63 -28.19 19.79 -5.60
N PRO A 64 -28.81 19.67 -4.40
CA PRO A 64 -28.07 19.39 -3.17
C PRO A 64 -27.22 18.11 -3.26
N SER A 65 -27.73 17.07 -3.91
CA SER A 65 -26.98 15.83 -4.10
C SER A 65 -25.82 15.99 -5.07
N LEU A 66 -26.00 16.81 -6.11
CA LEU A 66 -24.94 17.15 -7.06
C LEU A 66 -23.79 17.88 -6.35
N VAL A 67 -24.10 18.77 -5.38
CA VAL A 67 -23.09 19.41 -4.53
C VAL A 67 -22.25 18.37 -3.79
N ALA A 68 -22.87 17.39 -3.12
CA ALA A 68 -22.12 16.35 -2.42
C ALA A 68 -21.21 15.55 -3.36
N GLY A 69 -21.71 15.18 -4.54
CA GLY A 69 -20.92 14.52 -5.58
C GLY A 69 -19.73 15.36 -6.05
N ALA A 70 -19.94 16.66 -6.28
CA ALA A 70 -18.91 17.60 -6.71
C ALA A 70 -17.80 17.74 -5.66
N VAL A 71 -18.14 17.86 -4.36
CA VAL A 71 -17.14 17.94 -3.28
C VAL A 71 -16.16 16.78 -3.32
N PHE A 72 -16.65 15.55 -3.50
CA PHE A 72 -15.79 14.38 -3.54
C PHE A 72 -15.02 14.27 -4.86
N LEU A 73 -15.67 14.61 -5.98
CA LEU A 73 -15.07 14.59 -7.32
C LEU A 73 -13.88 15.55 -7.43
N THR A 74 -14.03 16.77 -6.93
CA THR A 74 -13.03 17.83 -7.04
C THR A 74 -12.04 17.83 -5.87
N TRP A 75 -12.12 16.86 -4.95
CA TRP A 75 -11.35 16.89 -3.70
C TRP A 75 -9.82 16.99 -3.97
N PRO A 76 -9.14 18.08 -3.60
CA PRO A 76 -7.77 18.36 -4.05
C PRO A 76 -6.74 17.36 -3.50
N TRP A 77 -7.05 16.69 -2.39
CA TRP A 77 -6.21 15.62 -1.85
C TRP A 77 -6.01 14.48 -2.86
N LEU A 78 -7.04 14.10 -3.63
CA LEU A 78 -6.89 13.05 -4.63
C LEU A 78 -5.89 13.45 -5.72
N SER A 79 -5.90 14.72 -6.14
CA SER A 79 -4.93 15.26 -7.10
C SER A 79 -3.50 15.23 -6.55
N GLU A 80 -3.29 15.59 -5.29
CA GLU A 80 -1.98 15.51 -4.63
C GLU A 80 -1.49 14.05 -4.49
N GLN A 81 -2.41 13.11 -4.28
CA GLN A 81 -2.13 11.68 -4.18
C GLN A 81 -2.05 10.99 -5.55
N SER A 82 -1.88 11.72 -6.65
CA SER A 82 -1.69 11.16 -8.01
C SER A 82 -0.49 10.20 -8.11
N GLY A 83 0.55 10.42 -7.29
CA GLY A 83 1.69 9.50 -7.14
C GLY A 83 1.37 8.19 -6.40
N HIS A 84 0.18 8.06 -5.81
CA HIS A 84 -0.32 6.86 -5.14
C HIS A 84 -1.57 6.35 -5.88
N PRO A 85 -1.42 5.61 -6.99
CA PRO A 85 -2.54 5.22 -7.83
C PRO A 85 -3.65 4.46 -7.08
N GLN A 86 -3.33 3.73 -6.00
CA GLN A 86 -4.30 2.99 -5.19
C GLN A 86 -5.31 3.91 -4.49
N ILE A 87 -4.93 5.16 -4.24
CA ILE A 87 -5.73 6.16 -3.55
C ILE A 87 -6.79 6.76 -4.48
N GLN A 88 -6.55 6.73 -5.79
CA GLN A 88 -7.49 7.23 -6.79
C GLN A 88 -8.79 6.41 -6.84
N PHE A 89 -8.73 5.15 -6.41
CA PHE A 89 -9.89 4.24 -6.36
C PHE A 89 -10.72 4.41 -5.07
N ALA A 90 -10.73 5.62 -4.50
CA ALA A 90 -11.51 5.94 -3.29
C ALA A 90 -13.01 5.72 -3.48
N PHE A 91 -13.52 5.70 -4.72
CA PHE A 91 -14.93 5.48 -5.03
C PHE A 91 -15.51 4.18 -4.48
N PHE A 92 -14.70 3.14 -4.23
CA PHE A 92 -15.20 1.91 -3.62
C PHE A 92 -15.83 2.14 -2.24
N ILE A 93 -15.38 3.15 -1.50
CA ILE A 93 -15.94 3.53 -0.20
C ILE A 93 -17.39 4.04 -0.35
N PRO A 94 -17.66 5.16 -1.07
CA PRO A 94 -19.03 5.62 -1.26
C PRO A 94 -19.87 4.64 -2.09
N ALA A 95 -19.31 3.88 -3.03
CA ALA A 95 -20.06 2.87 -3.76
C ALA A 95 -20.60 1.77 -2.83
N SER A 96 -19.74 1.24 -1.94
CA SER A 96 -20.14 0.23 -0.96
C SER A 96 -21.13 0.81 0.06
N LEU A 97 -20.94 2.05 0.50
CA LEU A 97 -21.91 2.76 1.36
C LEU A 97 -23.26 2.93 0.67
N SER A 98 -23.27 3.34 -0.61
CA SER A 98 -24.49 3.50 -1.42
C SER A 98 -25.25 2.18 -1.56
N LEU A 99 -24.54 1.08 -1.81
CA LEU A 99 -25.14 -0.26 -1.91
C LEU A 99 -25.70 -0.71 -0.57
N PHE A 100 -25.01 -0.44 0.54
CA PHE A 100 -25.51 -0.74 1.87
C PHE A 100 -26.78 0.05 2.20
N ILE A 101 -26.79 1.36 1.95
CA ILE A 101 -27.96 2.23 2.15
C ILE A 101 -29.14 1.80 1.25
N SER A 102 -28.87 1.53 -0.03
CA SER A 102 -29.89 1.05 -0.98
C SER A 102 -30.47 -0.29 -0.55
N PHE A 103 -29.64 -1.20 0.00
CA PHE A 103 -30.14 -2.44 0.60
C PHE A 103 -31.01 -2.15 1.82
N LEU A 104 -30.62 -1.18 2.65
CA LEU A 104 -31.41 -0.80 3.83
C LEU A 104 -32.78 -0.22 3.48
N ILE A 105 -32.95 0.34 2.29
CA ILE A 105 -34.22 0.91 1.86
C ILE A 105 -35.04 -0.13 1.08
N HIS A 106 -34.43 -0.80 0.10
CA HIS A 106 -35.17 -1.64 -0.87
C HIS A 106 -35.09 -3.15 -0.62
N ARG A 107 -34.21 -3.64 0.27
CA ARG A 107 -34.11 -5.07 0.68
C ARG A 107 -33.84 -6.08 -0.44
N ARG A 108 -33.19 -5.64 -1.54
CA ARG A 108 -32.95 -6.47 -2.73
C ARG A 108 -31.71 -7.35 -2.58
N LYS A 109 -31.84 -8.65 -2.88
CA LYS A 109 -30.71 -9.62 -2.85
C LYS A 109 -29.56 -9.21 -3.77
N ARG A 110 -29.89 -8.68 -4.96
CA ARG A 110 -28.90 -8.19 -5.94
C ARG A 110 -28.01 -7.09 -5.37
N THR A 111 -28.58 -6.18 -4.57
CA THR A 111 -27.83 -5.10 -3.92
C THR A 111 -26.86 -5.63 -2.86
N ALA A 112 -27.28 -6.63 -2.06
CA ALA A 112 -26.38 -7.29 -1.10
C ALA A 112 -25.24 -8.05 -1.80
N PHE A 113 -25.53 -8.76 -2.90
CA PHE A 113 -24.48 -9.39 -3.70
C PHE A 113 -23.51 -8.36 -4.29
N ALA A 114 -24.03 -7.27 -4.87
CA ALA A 114 -23.22 -6.18 -5.40
C ALA A 114 -22.36 -5.51 -4.32
N LEU A 115 -22.84 -5.40 -3.08
CA LEU A 115 -22.05 -4.91 -1.94
C LEU A 115 -20.84 -5.82 -1.68
N GLY A 116 -21.06 -7.13 -1.60
CA GLY A 116 -19.98 -8.11 -1.44
C GLY A 116 -18.96 -8.07 -2.58
N LEU A 117 -19.47 -8.00 -3.82
CA LEU A 117 -18.65 -7.89 -5.02
C LEU A 117 -17.83 -6.60 -5.04
N SER A 118 -18.43 -5.47 -4.64
CA SER A 118 -17.74 -4.17 -4.51
C SER A 118 -16.56 -4.27 -3.54
N LEU A 119 -16.74 -4.93 -2.38
CA LEU A 119 -15.67 -5.14 -1.41
C LEU A 119 -14.57 -6.06 -1.94
N PHE A 120 -14.91 -7.11 -2.69
CA PHE A 120 -13.93 -7.98 -3.35
C PHE A 120 -13.12 -7.22 -4.40
N LEU A 121 -13.78 -6.46 -5.28
CA LEU A 121 -13.10 -5.65 -6.29
C LEU A 121 -12.27 -4.51 -5.66
N CYS A 122 -12.74 -3.95 -4.55
CA CYS A 122 -11.97 -3.03 -3.73
C CYS A 122 -10.69 -3.70 -3.22
N PHE A 123 -10.77 -4.92 -2.68
CA PHE A 123 -9.59 -5.68 -2.24
C PHE A 123 -8.60 -5.98 -3.39
N LEU A 124 -9.10 -6.27 -4.59
CA LEU A 124 -8.28 -6.46 -5.80
C LEU A 124 -7.72 -5.16 -6.40
N THR A 125 -7.98 -4.02 -5.76
CA THR A 125 -7.54 -2.70 -6.22
C THR A 125 -6.70 -2.01 -5.17
N THR A 126 -7.25 -1.86 -3.97
CA THR A 126 -6.75 -1.10 -2.82
C THR A 126 -7.19 -1.76 -1.53
N VAL A 127 -6.29 -2.55 -0.95
CA VAL A 127 -6.52 -3.29 0.30
C VAL A 127 -6.78 -2.32 1.45
N TYR A 128 -6.13 -1.14 1.42
CA TYR A 128 -6.39 -0.06 2.37
C TYR A 128 -7.89 0.31 2.43
N TYR A 129 -8.50 0.59 1.29
CA TYR A 129 -9.91 0.97 1.26
C TYR A 129 -10.85 -0.20 1.45
N ALA A 130 -10.43 -1.44 1.17
CA ALA A 130 -11.20 -2.62 1.56
C ALA A 130 -11.33 -2.71 3.08
N ILE A 131 -10.24 -2.48 3.82
CA ILE A 131 -10.23 -2.45 5.29
C ILE A 131 -11.10 -1.29 5.81
N PHE A 132 -10.95 -0.08 5.25
CA PHE A 132 -11.74 1.08 5.68
C PHE A 132 -13.23 0.91 5.39
N SER A 133 -13.58 0.34 4.23
CA SER A 133 -14.96 0.03 3.86
C SER A 133 -15.54 -1.03 4.79
N ALA A 134 -14.80 -2.10 5.09
CA ALA A 134 -15.24 -3.12 6.04
C ALA A 134 -15.51 -2.51 7.41
N MET A 135 -14.60 -1.67 7.92
CA MET A 135 -14.75 -0.98 9.21
C MET A 135 -15.98 -0.06 9.23
N LEU A 136 -16.15 0.79 8.21
CA LEU A 136 -17.34 1.64 8.03
C LEU A 136 -18.63 0.82 8.05
N LEU A 137 -18.69 -0.23 7.24
CA LEU A 137 -19.88 -1.07 7.09
C LEU A 137 -20.18 -1.89 8.34
N THR A 138 -19.17 -2.34 9.09
CA THR A 138 -19.37 -2.99 10.39
C THR A 138 -20.02 -2.03 11.39
N VAL A 139 -19.52 -0.79 11.49
CA VAL A 139 -20.13 0.23 12.37
C VAL A 139 -21.58 0.49 11.95
N LEU A 140 -21.83 0.71 10.65
CA LEU A 140 -23.18 0.91 10.12
C LEU A 140 -24.11 -0.28 10.35
N PHE A 141 -23.60 -1.50 10.20
CA PHE A 141 -24.35 -2.72 10.45
C PHE A 141 -24.76 -2.83 11.91
N ILE A 142 -23.85 -2.53 12.85
CA ILE A 142 -24.16 -2.51 14.29
C ILE A 142 -25.22 -1.43 14.59
N LEU A 143 -25.06 -0.21 14.09
CA LEU A 143 -26.06 0.86 14.27
C LEU A 143 -27.43 0.45 13.68
N SER A 144 -27.43 -0.16 12.50
CA SER A 144 -28.66 -0.65 11.87
C SER A 144 -29.32 -1.76 12.70
N LEU A 145 -28.55 -2.67 13.29
CA LEU A 145 -29.05 -3.70 14.19
C LEU A 145 -29.64 -3.13 15.48
N LEU A 146 -29.00 -2.12 16.07
CA LEU A 146 -29.44 -1.53 17.33
C LEU A 146 -30.70 -0.66 17.15
N PHE A 147 -30.80 0.07 16.04
CA PHE A 147 -31.82 1.12 15.90
C PHE A 147 -32.83 0.89 14.79
N LEU A 148 -32.44 0.21 13.70
CA LEU A 148 -33.36 -0.05 12.58
C LEU A 148 -34.03 -1.43 12.69
N ARG A 149 -33.60 -2.31 13.60
CA ARG A 149 -34.24 -3.61 13.86
C ARG A 149 -35.64 -3.49 14.44
N THR A 150 -35.80 -2.60 15.41
CA THR A 150 -37.09 -2.29 16.02
C THR A 150 -38.03 -1.59 15.04
N LEU A 151 -37.48 -0.84 14.08
CA LEU A 151 -38.26 -0.10 13.08
C LEU A 151 -38.61 -0.94 11.85
N SER A 152 -37.69 -1.79 11.33
CA SER A 152 -37.89 -2.36 10.00
C SER A 152 -37.16 -3.64 9.59
N LEU A 153 -36.01 -3.97 10.19
CA LEU A 153 -35.16 -5.08 9.75
C LEU A 153 -35.64 -6.43 10.31
N LYS A 154 -36.18 -7.30 9.45
CA LYS A 154 -36.52 -8.69 9.82
C LYS A 154 -35.30 -9.61 9.71
N THR A 155 -35.30 -10.73 10.43
CA THR A 155 -34.23 -11.75 10.39
C THR A 155 -33.93 -12.22 8.97
N ARG A 156 -34.97 -12.39 8.13
CA ARG A 156 -34.83 -12.76 6.71
C ARG A 156 -34.01 -11.74 5.91
N ASP A 157 -34.13 -10.46 6.22
CA ASP A 157 -33.44 -9.39 5.51
C ASP A 157 -31.98 -9.31 5.98
N LEU A 158 -31.73 -9.60 7.26
CA LEU A 158 -30.38 -9.77 7.79
C LEU A 158 -29.66 -10.96 7.14
N PHE A 159 -30.34 -12.10 7.01
CA PHE A 159 -29.82 -13.26 6.31
C PHE A 159 -29.49 -12.92 4.85
N LYS A 160 -30.40 -12.24 4.13
CA LYS A 160 -30.11 -11.79 2.75
C LYS A 160 -28.87 -10.90 2.70
N LEU A 161 -28.74 -9.93 3.60
CA LEU A 161 -27.58 -9.05 3.63
C LEU A 161 -26.29 -9.85 3.83
N LEU A 162 -26.23 -10.67 4.88
CA LEU A 162 -25.03 -11.41 5.25
C LEU A 162 -24.68 -12.47 4.20
N PHE A 163 -25.64 -13.30 3.79
CA PHE A 163 -25.40 -14.39 2.86
C PHE A 163 -25.00 -13.88 1.47
N PHE A 164 -25.77 -12.96 0.87
CA PHE A 164 -25.45 -12.51 -0.49
C PHE A 164 -24.19 -11.62 -0.52
N SER A 165 -23.92 -10.82 0.52
CA SER A 165 -22.65 -10.09 0.61
C SER A 165 -21.48 -11.04 0.79
N PHE A 166 -21.64 -12.12 1.58
CA PHE A 166 -20.61 -13.15 1.71
C PHE A 166 -20.34 -13.84 0.38
N VAL A 167 -21.37 -14.21 -0.38
CA VAL A 167 -21.21 -14.83 -1.72
C VAL A 167 -20.47 -13.90 -2.69
N GLY A 168 -20.74 -12.59 -2.67
CA GLY A 168 -20.00 -11.63 -3.49
C GLY A 168 -18.55 -11.42 -3.02
N PHE A 169 -18.29 -11.53 -1.71
CA PHE A 169 -16.98 -11.26 -1.11
C PHE A 169 -16.08 -12.49 -1.00
N CYS A 170 -16.62 -13.72 -0.97
CA CYS A 170 -15.88 -14.95 -0.71
C CYS A 170 -14.71 -15.23 -1.68
N PRO A 171 -14.69 -14.76 -2.95
CA PRO A 171 -13.51 -14.93 -3.80
C PRO A 171 -12.24 -14.29 -3.22
N THR A 172 -12.38 -13.29 -2.34
CA THR A 172 -11.26 -12.67 -1.61
C THR A 172 -10.42 -13.70 -0.85
N LEU A 173 -11.01 -14.80 -0.39
CA LEU A 173 -10.32 -15.85 0.36
C LEU A 173 -9.14 -16.45 -0.42
N PHE A 174 -9.22 -16.52 -1.76
CA PHE A 174 -8.12 -17.00 -2.60
C PHE A 174 -6.92 -16.05 -2.62
N PHE A 175 -7.16 -14.75 -2.39
CA PHE A 175 -6.14 -13.70 -2.48
C PHE A 175 -5.57 -13.28 -1.12
N VAL A 176 -6.21 -13.66 0.00
CA VAL A 176 -5.78 -13.28 1.35
C VAL A 176 -4.54 -14.06 1.81
N PHE A 177 -4.37 -15.32 1.40
CA PHE A 177 -3.27 -16.16 1.91
C PHE A 177 -1.86 -15.56 1.68
N PRO A 178 -1.51 -15.01 0.50
CA PRO A 178 -0.24 -14.30 0.32
C PRO A 178 -0.03 -13.13 1.28
N TYR A 179 -1.08 -12.40 1.66
CA TYR A 179 -0.98 -11.30 2.63
C TYR A 179 -0.71 -11.81 4.05
N LEU A 180 -1.32 -12.94 4.44
CA LEU A 180 -1.04 -13.58 5.73
C LEU A 180 0.42 -14.06 5.81
N ASP A 181 0.92 -14.68 4.74
CA ASP A 181 2.32 -15.09 4.62
C ASP A 181 3.31 -13.91 4.71
N VAL A 182 2.97 -12.77 4.12
CA VAL A 182 3.77 -11.54 4.18
C VAL A 182 3.73 -10.95 5.60
N ARG A 183 2.57 -10.94 6.25
CA ARG A 183 2.42 -10.48 7.64
C ARG A 183 3.20 -11.34 8.63
N GLU A 184 3.21 -12.66 8.44
CA GLU A 184 4.03 -13.57 9.26
C GLU A 184 5.53 -13.33 9.04
N ALA A 185 5.94 -13.11 7.78
CA ALA A 185 7.33 -12.89 7.41
C ALA A 185 7.92 -11.57 7.94
N PHE A 186 7.12 -10.52 7.97
CA PHE A 186 7.59 -9.17 8.26
C PHE A 186 7.05 -8.57 9.56
N GLY A 187 6.08 -9.23 10.19
CA GLY A 187 5.38 -8.73 11.36
C GLY A 187 4.27 -7.74 11.03
N LYS A 188 3.65 -7.23 12.09
CA LYS A 188 2.62 -6.18 12.06
C LYS A 188 3.27 -4.80 11.94
N ARG A 189 2.50 -3.80 11.50
CA ARG A 189 2.95 -2.41 11.60
C ARG A 189 2.89 -1.97 13.06
N HIS A 190 3.89 -1.24 13.50
CA HIS A 190 3.94 -0.77 14.88
C HIS A 190 3.12 0.51 15.06
N LEU A 191 2.63 0.74 16.29
CA LEU A 191 1.81 1.90 16.65
C LEU A 191 2.48 3.24 16.34
N TYR A 192 3.81 3.33 16.51
CA TYR A 192 4.56 4.56 16.20
C TYR A 192 4.48 4.94 14.72
N GLU A 193 4.29 3.99 13.81
CA GLU A 193 4.15 4.32 12.39
C GLU A 193 2.84 5.08 12.16
N ALA A 194 1.73 4.56 12.70
CA ALA A 194 0.43 5.23 12.64
C ALA A 194 0.45 6.60 13.33
N TYR A 195 1.24 6.76 14.39
CA TYR A 195 1.46 8.05 15.05
C TYR A 195 2.05 9.11 14.10
N TYR A 196 3.08 8.76 13.31
CA TYR A 196 3.75 9.73 12.43
C TYR A 196 2.94 10.09 11.17
N PHE A 197 2.00 9.23 10.77
CA PHE A 197 1.13 9.47 9.62
C PHE A 197 -0.31 9.82 10.02
N ALA A 198 -0.56 10.08 11.30
CA ALA A 198 -1.86 10.51 11.79
C ALA A 198 -2.20 11.90 11.27
N ALA A 199 -3.49 12.14 11.04
CA ALA A 199 -3.97 13.48 10.77
C ALA A 199 -3.89 14.34 12.05
N SER A 200 -3.87 15.64 11.83
CA SER A 200 -4.16 16.66 12.83
C SER A 200 -5.53 17.27 12.55
N PRO A 201 -6.14 17.99 13.48
CA PRO A 201 -7.35 18.74 13.16
C PRO A 201 -7.11 19.81 12.08
N LEU A 202 -5.89 20.37 12.02
CA LEU A 202 -5.46 21.27 10.96
C LEU A 202 -5.39 20.61 9.57
N SER A 203 -5.28 19.28 9.49
CA SER A 203 -5.27 18.53 8.24
C SER A 203 -6.51 18.79 7.38
N TYR A 204 -7.65 19.08 8.02
CA TYR A 204 -8.92 19.36 7.35
C TYR A 204 -9.06 20.81 6.87
N VAL A 205 -8.12 21.70 7.21
CA VAL A 205 -8.02 23.08 6.70
C VAL A 205 -6.71 23.33 5.93
N SER A 206 -5.88 22.29 5.79
CA SER A 206 -4.58 22.31 5.12
C SER A 206 -4.75 21.84 3.68
N ALA A 207 -4.84 22.79 2.74
CA ALA A 207 -4.95 22.48 1.33
C ALA A 207 -3.58 22.03 0.77
N PRO A 208 -3.57 21.19 -0.27
CA PRO A 208 -2.34 20.86 -0.98
C PRO A 208 -1.59 22.10 -1.48
N ALA A 209 -0.25 22.02 -1.56
CA ALA A 209 0.59 23.13 -2.02
C ALA A 209 0.26 23.59 -3.45
N TYR A 210 -0.39 22.74 -4.25
CA TYR A 210 -0.80 23.02 -5.63
C TYR A 210 -2.25 23.52 -5.75
N ASN A 211 -2.97 23.67 -4.64
CA ASN A 211 -4.30 24.28 -4.66
C ASN A 211 -4.21 25.76 -5.07
N TYR A 212 -5.10 26.21 -5.95
CA TYR A 212 -5.01 27.55 -6.53
C TYR A 212 -5.18 28.68 -5.50
N ILE A 213 -6.12 28.54 -4.56
CA ILE A 213 -6.51 29.62 -3.65
C ILE A 213 -5.81 29.50 -2.29
N TYR A 214 -5.73 28.29 -1.76
CA TYR A 214 -5.37 28.03 -0.36
C TYR A 214 -4.01 27.34 -0.20
N SER A 215 -3.14 27.36 -1.22
CA SER A 215 -1.78 26.79 -1.13
C SER A 215 -0.98 27.25 0.10
N PHE A 216 -1.23 28.47 0.59
CA PHE A 216 -0.60 29.01 1.79
C PHE A 216 -0.91 28.22 3.08
N THR A 217 -2.02 27.45 3.12
CA THR A 217 -2.38 26.61 4.27
C THR A 217 -1.69 25.25 4.26
N SER A 218 -0.96 24.89 3.19
CA SER A 218 -0.25 23.60 3.07
C SER A 218 0.75 23.32 4.19
N ARG A 219 1.26 24.35 4.87
CA ARG A 219 2.20 24.19 6.00
C ARG A 219 1.52 23.76 7.31
N LEU A 220 0.19 23.76 7.36
CA LEU A 220 -0.58 23.40 8.55
C LEU A 220 -0.61 21.89 8.81
N SER A 221 -0.27 21.08 7.81
CA SER A 221 -0.15 19.62 7.93
C SER A 221 0.98 19.10 7.01
N HIS A 222 1.03 17.79 6.82
CA HIS A 222 1.98 17.12 5.92
C HIS A 222 1.28 16.55 4.69
N ALA A 223 2.03 16.26 3.63
CA ALA A 223 1.49 15.86 2.32
C ALA A 223 0.51 14.67 2.35
N GLU A 224 0.76 13.65 3.18
CA GLU A 224 -0.18 12.51 3.30
C GLU A 224 -1.53 12.88 3.97
N ALA A 225 -1.62 14.03 4.67
CA ALA A 225 -2.74 14.47 5.48
C ALA A 225 -3.31 15.85 5.08
N HIS A 226 -3.13 16.30 3.84
CA HIS A 226 -3.87 17.48 3.34
C HIS A 226 -5.33 17.13 3.01
N LEU A 227 -6.12 16.82 4.03
CA LEU A 227 -7.49 16.30 3.93
C LEU A 227 -8.54 17.41 3.65
N PHE A 228 -8.11 18.59 3.22
CA PHE A 228 -8.96 19.75 3.00
C PHE A 228 -10.08 19.47 1.96
N PRO A 229 -11.36 19.56 2.33
CA PRO A 229 -12.48 19.35 1.41
C PRO A 229 -12.96 20.65 0.73
N GLY A 230 -12.42 21.81 1.12
CA GLY A 230 -12.97 23.14 0.79
C GLY A 230 -13.57 23.82 2.02
N PHE A 231 -13.54 25.16 2.07
CA PHE A 231 -14.17 25.90 3.17
C PHE A 231 -15.69 25.92 3.01
N ILE A 232 -16.22 25.90 1.79
CA ILE A 232 -17.68 25.90 1.58
C ILE A 232 -18.32 24.61 2.13
N PRO A 233 -17.81 23.39 1.84
CA PRO A 233 -18.34 22.16 2.46
C PRO A 233 -18.16 22.14 3.98
N LEU A 234 -17.03 22.63 4.50
CA LEU A 234 -16.82 22.75 5.95
C LEU A 234 -17.88 23.66 6.60
N LEU A 235 -18.13 24.84 6.06
CA LEU A 235 -19.14 25.76 6.57
C LEU A 235 -20.55 25.17 6.51
N LEU A 236 -20.92 24.51 5.40
CA LEU A 236 -22.24 23.88 5.25
C LEU A 236 -22.44 22.72 6.24
N SER A 237 -21.44 21.84 6.38
CA SER A 237 -21.47 20.73 7.33
C SER A 237 -21.53 21.21 8.79
N LEU A 238 -20.74 22.21 9.17
CA LEU A 238 -20.79 22.82 10.50
C LEU A 238 -22.14 23.51 10.75
N SER A 239 -22.71 24.17 9.74
CA SER A 239 -24.04 24.77 9.80
C SER A 239 -25.12 23.70 10.00
N TYR A 240 -25.02 22.54 9.34
CA TYR A 240 -25.94 21.42 9.58
C TYR A 240 -25.86 20.91 11.03
N ILE A 241 -24.64 20.79 11.57
CA ILE A 241 -24.39 20.36 12.93
C ILE A 241 -24.99 21.37 13.91
N ALA A 242 -24.66 22.65 13.76
CA ALA A 242 -25.17 23.73 14.58
C ALA A 242 -26.70 23.78 14.54
N ILE A 243 -27.30 23.69 13.34
CA ILE A 243 -28.76 23.87 13.15
C ILE A 243 -29.60 22.67 13.63
N GLY A 244 -29.01 21.53 13.98
CA GLY A 244 -29.74 20.40 14.59
C GLY A 244 -30.82 19.78 13.67
N GLY A 245 -31.31 18.57 13.93
CA GLY A 245 -32.36 17.96 13.08
C GLY A 245 -33.70 18.72 13.12
N LYS A 246 -34.57 18.52 12.11
CA LYS A 246 -35.93 19.11 12.02
C LYS A 246 -36.80 18.80 13.26
N THR A 247 -36.51 17.70 13.94
CA THR A 247 -37.29 17.13 15.06
C THR A 247 -36.79 17.53 16.46
N GLY A 248 -35.74 18.37 16.57
CA GLY A 248 -34.94 18.47 17.80
C GLY A 248 -34.87 19.84 18.50
N ARG A 249 -36.00 20.43 18.91
CA ARG A 249 -35.98 21.53 19.92
C ARG A 249 -35.41 20.98 21.24
N GLY A 250 -34.11 21.15 21.49
CA GLY A 250 -33.39 20.62 22.66
C GLY A 250 -32.12 19.81 22.37
N ILE A 251 -31.83 19.51 21.08
CA ILE A 251 -30.62 18.77 20.67
C ILE A 251 -29.46 19.72 20.31
N TRP A 252 -29.78 20.97 19.94
CA TRP A 252 -28.83 22.04 19.61
C TRP A 252 -27.68 22.22 20.60
N PRO A 253 -27.90 22.28 21.94
CA PRO A 253 -26.81 22.47 22.89
C PRO A 253 -25.76 21.35 22.83
N LYS A 254 -26.20 20.12 22.52
CA LYS A 254 -25.34 18.93 22.42
C LYS A 254 -24.50 18.95 21.16
N ARG A 255 -25.06 19.42 20.05
CA ARG A 255 -24.35 19.57 18.77
C ARG A 255 -23.42 20.77 18.76
N LEU A 256 -23.80 21.86 19.43
CA LEU A 256 -22.90 22.96 19.76
C LEU A 256 -21.75 22.47 20.62
N LEU A 257 -22.01 21.69 21.68
CA LEU A 257 -20.96 21.08 22.50
C LEU A 257 -20.04 20.16 21.70
N LEU A 258 -20.56 19.39 20.73
CA LEU A 258 -19.75 18.60 19.79
C LEU A 258 -18.84 19.48 18.93
N ALA A 259 -19.38 20.56 18.36
CA ALA A 259 -18.61 21.50 17.57
C ALA A 259 -17.54 22.20 18.42
N SER A 260 -17.89 22.61 19.64
CA SER A 260 -17.00 23.25 20.61
C SER A 260 -15.90 22.31 21.09
N LEU A 261 -16.19 21.04 21.36
CA LEU A 261 -15.19 20.06 21.81
C LEU A 261 -14.32 19.57 20.65
N GLY A 262 -14.84 19.55 19.42
CA GLY A 262 -14.03 19.46 18.22
C GLY A 262 -13.01 20.60 18.17
N ALA A 263 -13.44 21.85 18.41
CA ALA A 263 -12.57 23.01 18.49
C ALA A 263 -11.58 22.97 19.66
N VAL A 264 -11.95 22.41 20.82
CA VAL A 264 -11.03 22.20 21.95
C VAL A 264 -10.03 21.08 21.65
N SER A 265 -10.43 20.03 20.93
CA SER A 265 -9.52 18.98 20.45
C SER A 265 -8.51 19.53 19.45
N VAL A 266 -8.94 20.49 18.61
CA VAL A 266 -8.07 21.30 17.75
C VAL A 266 -7.06 22.06 18.62
N ALA A 267 -7.53 22.85 19.59
CA ALA A 267 -6.64 23.62 20.47
C ALA A 267 -5.65 22.76 21.26
N ALA A 268 -6.07 21.62 21.79
CA ALA A 268 -5.23 20.70 22.55
C ALA A 268 -4.21 19.94 21.66
N TYR A 269 -4.54 19.69 20.39
CA TYR A 269 -3.58 19.12 19.44
C TYR A 269 -2.58 20.19 18.95
N LEU A 270 -3.01 21.45 18.84
CA LEU A 270 -2.17 22.58 18.43
C LEU A 270 -1.07 22.93 19.44
N THR A 271 -1.25 22.60 20.72
CA THR A 271 -0.24 22.82 21.76
C THR A 271 0.83 21.74 21.81
N ARG A 272 0.84 20.81 20.85
CA ARG A 272 1.85 19.74 20.74
C ARG A 272 3.21 20.34 20.36
N PRO A 273 4.27 20.22 21.18
CA PRO A 273 5.61 20.57 20.74
C PRO A 273 5.97 19.69 19.54
N SER A 274 6.22 20.33 18.40
CA SER A 274 6.41 19.69 17.11
C SER A 274 7.72 18.93 16.99
N LEU A 275 8.61 19.00 18.00
CA LEU A 275 9.90 18.32 18.05
C LEU A 275 10.18 17.85 19.48
N MET A 276 10.31 16.53 19.66
CA MET A 276 10.80 15.81 20.86
C MET A 276 10.12 16.14 22.21
N GLY A 277 9.25 15.23 22.66
CA GLY A 277 8.84 15.14 24.06
C GLY A 277 7.51 15.82 24.38
N THR A 278 6.40 15.32 23.81
CA THR A 278 5.08 15.60 24.38
C THR A 278 5.02 15.03 25.80
N PRO A 279 4.72 15.85 26.82
CA PRO A 279 4.47 15.32 28.16
C PRO A 279 3.35 14.28 28.13
N LEU A 280 3.54 13.18 28.86
CA LEU A 280 2.60 12.05 28.90
C LEU A 280 1.16 12.49 29.25
N TRP A 281 1.01 13.51 30.10
CA TRP A 281 -0.31 14.03 30.47
C TRP A 281 -1.06 14.68 29.30
N ILE A 282 -0.36 15.29 28.33
CA ILE A 282 -0.98 15.84 27.11
C ILE A 282 -1.47 14.69 26.22
N GLU A 283 -0.66 13.64 26.06
CA GLU A 283 -1.06 12.45 25.29
C GLU A 283 -2.29 11.77 25.89
N ASN A 284 -2.32 11.63 27.23
CA ASN A 284 -3.45 11.07 27.96
C ASN A 284 -4.69 11.96 27.86
N ALA A 285 -4.54 13.29 28.01
CA ALA A 285 -5.64 14.24 27.87
C ALA A 285 -6.25 14.19 26.46
N ALA A 286 -5.42 14.10 25.41
CA ALA A 286 -5.88 13.93 24.04
C ALA A 286 -6.65 12.61 23.85
N CYS A 287 -6.16 11.51 24.44
CA CYS A 287 -6.89 10.23 24.42
C CYS A 287 -8.25 10.34 25.11
N VAL A 288 -8.33 10.93 26.30
CA VAL A 288 -9.59 11.12 27.02
C VAL A 288 -10.55 12.00 26.22
N LEU A 289 -10.06 13.12 25.68
CA LEU A 289 -10.86 14.02 24.87
C LEU A 289 -11.41 13.34 23.61
N SER A 290 -10.63 12.45 22.99
CA SER A 290 -11.09 11.64 21.85
C SER A 290 -12.31 10.77 22.21
N TRP A 291 -12.32 10.17 23.40
CA TRP A 291 -13.46 9.40 23.89
C TRP A 291 -14.65 10.27 24.26
N VAL A 292 -14.41 11.44 24.86
CA VAL A 292 -15.46 12.41 25.20
C VAL A 292 -16.19 12.85 23.92
N VAL A 293 -15.47 13.16 22.84
CA VAL A 293 -16.07 13.52 21.54
C VAL A 293 -16.94 12.38 21.00
N VAL A 294 -16.45 11.14 21.02
CA VAL A 294 -17.24 9.97 20.57
C VAL A 294 -18.47 9.73 21.46
N ALA A 295 -18.33 9.87 22.78
CA ALA A 295 -19.43 9.69 23.73
C ALA A 295 -20.55 10.73 23.52
N ILE A 296 -20.19 11.99 23.28
CA ILE A 296 -21.16 13.03 22.98
C ILE A 296 -21.79 12.80 21.59
N ALA A 297 -21.03 12.28 20.63
CA ALA A 297 -21.55 11.97 19.30
C ALA A 297 -22.58 10.85 19.38
N LEU A 298 -22.29 9.79 20.16
CA LEU A 298 -23.25 8.76 20.51
C LEU A 298 -24.47 9.33 21.22
N TRP A 299 -24.28 10.19 22.23
CA TRP A 299 -25.39 10.78 22.97
C TRP A 299 -26.31 11.64 22.10
N SER A 300 -25.73 12.44 21.19
CA SER A 300 -26.46 13.20 20.17
C SER A 300 -27.22 12.26 19.24
N LEU A 301 -26.58 11.18 18.77
CA LEU A 301 -27.23 10.17 17.94
C LEU A 301 -28.45 9.56 18.65
N PHE A 302 -28.29 9.05 19.88
CA PHE A 302 -29.39 8.47 20.65
C PHE A 302 -30.54 9.48 20.87
N ALA A 303 -30.22 10.74 21.15
CA ALA A 303 -31.23 11.78 21.31
C ALA A 303 -32.00 12.05 20.00
N SER A 304 -31.31 12.14 18.87
CA SER A 304 -31.92 12.33 17.56
C SER A 304 -32.79 11.14 17.15
N LEU A 305 -32.32 9.91 17.38
CA LEU A 305 -33.08 8.70 17.06
C LEU A 305 -34.37 8.57 17.88
N LYS A 306 -34.35 8.98 19.17
CA LYS A 306 -35.57 9.05 19.98
C LYS A 306 -36.58 10.04 19.40
N GLY A 307 -36.11 11.23 18.99
CA GLY A 307 -36.97 12.23 18.34
C GLY A 307 -37.56 11.74 17.02
N ILE A 308 -36.78 11.04 16.20
CA ILE A 308 -37.25 10.47 14.92
C ILE A 308 -38.28 9.35 15.15
N ALA A 309 -38.10 8.51 16.16
CA ALA A 309 -39.06 7.45 16.48
C ALA A 309 -40.41 7.99 16.99
N GLN A 310 -40.41 9.20 17.56
CA GLN A 310 -41.62 9.90 18.02
C GLN A 310 -42.26 10.77 16.93
N ASP A 311 -41.53 11.02 15.85
CA ASP A 311 -42.01 11.78 14.70
C ASP A 311 -43.04 10.93 13.93
N GLY A 312 -44.24 11.47 13.72
CA GLY A 312 -45.36 10.78 13.05
C GLY A 312 -45.15 10.58 11.54
N THR A 313 -43.92 10.74 11.05
CA THR A 313 -43.56 10.57 9.64
C THR A 313 -43.57 9.11 9.23
N GLY A 314 -43.79 8.85 7.94
CA GLY A 314 -43.81 7.50 7.40
C GLY A 314 -42.49 6.76 7.63
N ARG A 315 -42.55 5.43 7.76
CA ARG A 315 -41.40 4.55 8.05
C ARG A 315 -40.18 4.78 7.16
N ASP A 316 -40.37 4.98 5.86
CA ASP A 316 -39.27 5.20 4.93
C ASP A 316 -38.59 6.55 5.15
N ALA A 317 -39.36 7.58 5.51
CA ALA A 317 -38.80 8.88 5.89
C ALA A 317 -38.01 8.79 7.19
N GLN A 318 -38.54 8.08 8.20
CA GLN A 318 -37.82 7.83 9.45
C GLN A 318 -36.48 7.10 9.21
N ILE A 319 -36.46 6.08 8.35
CA ILE A 319 -35.21 5.37 7.99
C ILE A 319 -34.20 6.34 7.36
N ARG A 320 -34.63 7.18 6.40
CA ARG A 320 -33.72 8.16 5.76
C ARG A 320 -33.15 9.15 6.78
N GLU A 321 -33.96 9.66 7.70
CA GLU A 321 -33.48 10.56 8.76
C GLU A 321 -32.51 9.85 9.73
N CYS A 322 -32.79 8.61 10.14
CA CYS A 322 -31.86 7.81 10.94
C CYS A 322 -30.50 7.63 10.23
N LEU A 323 -30.52 7.40 8.91
CA LEU A 323 -29.30 7.27 8.11
C LEU A 323 -28.51 8.57 8.02
N LYS A 324 -29.17 9.74 7.92
CA LYS A 324 -28.50 11.05 8.00
C LYS A 324 -27.78 11.23 9.33
N GLU A 325 -28.38 10.79 10.43
CA GLU A 325 -27.76 10.82 11.77
C GLU A 325 -26.60 9.81 11.90
N PHE A 326 -26.71 8.64 11.28
CA PHE A 326 -25.57 7.71 11.19
C PHE A 326 -24.40 8.32 10.45
N VAL A 327 -24.64 9.02 9.33
CA VAL A 327 -23.59 9.74 8.58
C VAL A 327 -22.89 10.75 9.49
N LEU A 328 -23.63 11.57 10.25
CA LEU A 328 -23.02 12.53 11.18
C LEU A 328 -22.13 11.83 12.24
N PHE A 329 -22.65 10.77 12.87
CA PHE A 329 -21.90 10.03 13.87
C PHE A 329 -20.62 9.41 13.29
N ILE A 330 -20.73 8.76 12.13
CA ILE A 330 -19.62 8.12 11.43
C ILE A 330 -18.55 9.12 11.00
N SER A 331 -18.97 10.26 10.47
CA SER A 331 -18.06 11.36 10.10
C SER A 331 -17.21 11.79 11.29
N THR A 332 -17.85 11.92 12.46
CA THR A 332 -17.22 12.30 13.73
C THR A 332 -16.30 11.19 14.26
N LEU A 333 -16.75 9.94 14.24
CA LEU A 333 -15.96 8.79 14.67
C LEU A 333 -14.68 8.65 13.85
N PHE A 334 -14.79 8.72 12.51
CA PHE A 334 -13.63 8.60 11.63
C PHE A 334 -12.73 9.82 11.65
N PHE A 335 -13.28 11.01 11.96
CA PHE A 335 -12.47 12.19 12.25
C PHE A 335 -11.57 11.89 13.45
N VAL A 336 -12.14 11.41 14.55
CA VAL A 336 -11.39 11.06 15.76
C VAL A 336 -10.36 9.95 15.51
N ILE A 337 -10.72 8.89 14.77
CA ILE A 337 -9.79 7.81 14.41
C ILE A 337 -8.62 8.33 13.58
N SER A 338 -8.86 9.27 12.65
CA SER A 338 -7.82 9.85 11.81
C SER A 338 -6.74 10.60 12.60
N LEU A 339 -7.08 11.13 13.78
CA LEU A 339 -6.15 11.83 14.69
C LEU A 339 -5.11 10.90 15.33
N GLY A 340 -5.36 9.59 15.23
CA GLY A 340 -4.40 8.54 15.53
C GLY A 340 -4.23 8.18 16.99
N PRO A 341 -3.14 7.46 17.31
CA PRO A 341 -2.96 6.88 18.64
C PRO A 341 -2.62 7.92 19.71
N PHE A 342 -2.28 9.15 19.35
CA PHE A 342 -1.73 10.20 20.23
C PHE A 342 -0.45 9.83 21.02
N SER A 343 -0.04 8.56 21.08
CA SER A 343 1.20 8.07 21.68
C SER A 343 1.86 7.01 20.81
N LYS A 344 3.18 6.85 20.93
CA LYS A 344 4.01 5.97 20.07
C LYS A 344 4.10 4.53 20.57
N VAL A 345 3.95 4.31 21.88
CA VAL A 345 4.28 3.03 22.53
C VAL A 345 3.01 2.28 22.93
N SER A 346 2.13 2.95 23.69
CA SER A 346 0.86 2.40 24.14
C SER A 346 -0.17 3.52 24.15
N SER A 347 -1.40 3.21 23.76
CA SER A 347 -2.46 4.19 23.64
C SER A 347 -3.79 3.58 24.04
N PHE A 348 -4.59 4.34 24.79
CA PHE A 348 -6.00 4.06 25.02
C PHE A 348 -6.90 4.89 24.11
N SER A 349 -6.40 5.46 23.02
CA SER A 349 -7.22 6.21 22.06
C SER A 349 -8.32 5.35 21.41
N VAL A 350 -9.31 6.01 20.81
CA VAL A 350 -10.33 5.34 19.98
C VAL A 350 -9.67 4.51 18.86
N TYR A 351 -8.61 5.03 18.24
CA TYR A 351 -7.82 4.32 17.23
C TYR A 351 -7.26 2.99 17.77
N ALA A 352 -6.76 2.97 19.01
CA ALA A 352 -6.14 1.79 19.60
C ALA A 352 -7.11 0.61 19.70
N VAL A 353 -8.42 0.85 19.89
CA VAL A 353 -9.44 -0.20 19.88
C VAL A 353 -9.50 -0.89 18.51
N PHE A 354 -9.55 -0.11 17.42
CA PHE A 354 -9.55 -0.68 16.08
C PHE A 354 -8.21 -1.37 15.75
N TYR A 355 -7.09 -0.79 16.15
CA TYR A 355 -5.76 -1.36 15.94
C TYR A 355 -5.60 -2.73 16.62
N ASN A 356 -6.13 -2.88 17.83
CA ASN A 356 -6.01 -4.13 18.60
C ASN A 356 -7.05 -5.19 18.22
N PHE A 357 -8.28 -4.77 17.87
CA PHE A 357 -9.41 -5.70 17.72
C PHE A 357 -9.94 -5.84 16.28
N PHE A 358 -9.74 -4.87 15.38
CA PHE A 358 -10.26 -4.94 14.03
C PHE A 358 -9.28 -5.67 13.09
N PRO A 359 -9.66 -6.81 12.49
CA PRO A 359 -8.75 -7.59 11.65
C PRO A 359 -8.15 -6.79 10.49
N GLY A 360 -6.83 -6.84 10.36
CA GLY A 360 -6.08 -6.17 9.30
C GLY A 360 -5.80 -4.68 9.52
N PHE A 361 -6.43 -4.04 10.52
CA PHE A 361 -6.19 -2.61 10.78
C PHE A 361 -4.76 -2.34 11.30
N ASP A 362 -4.13 -3.34 11.93
CA ASP A 362 -2.71 -3.33 12.32
C ASP A 362 -1.72 -3.43 11.14
N SER A 363 -2.23 -3.41 9.90
CA SER A 363 -1.43 -3.28 8.67
C SER A 363 -1.45 -1.85 8.10
N VAL A 364 -2.27 -0.95 8.67
CA VAL A 364 -2.48 0.42 8.18
C VAL A 364 -1.39 1.34 8.74
N ARG A 365 -0.39 1.65 7.92
CA ARG A 365 0.68 2.62 8.24
C ARG A 365 0.21 4.08 8.16
N ALA A 366 -0.34 4.48 7.00
CA ALA A 366 -0.72 5.86 6.69
C ALA A 366 -2.13 6.19 7.20
N LEU A 367 -2.24 6.50 8.49
CA LEU A 367 -3.54 6.57 9.17
C LEU A 367 -4.40 7.76 8.75
N SER A 368 -3.80 8.90 8.41
CA SER A 368 -4.49 10.09 7.87
C SER A 368 -5.44 9.77 6.72
N ARG A 369 -5.14 8.72 5.92
CA ARG A 369 -6.00 8.27 4.82
C ARG A 369 -7.40 7.83 5.25
N VAL A 370 -7.61 7.46 6.52
CA VAL A 370 -8.96 7.20 7.09
C VAL A 370 -9.84 8.44 7.02
N GLY A 371 -9.24 9.64 6.98
CA GLY A 371 -9.94 10.91 6.82
C GLY A 371 -10.80 11.02 5.55
N VAL A 372 -10.61 10.15 4.55
CA VAL A 372 -11.54 10.01 3.42
C VAL A 372 -12.99 9.76 3.87
N LEU A 373 -13.18 9.02 4.97
CA LEU A 373 -14.49 8.74 5.55
C LEU A 373 -15.11 9.98 6.19
N THR A 374 -14.29 10.84 6.78
CA THR A 374 -14.71 12.14 7.31
C THR A 374 -15.08 13.09 6.19
N VAL A 375 -14.28 13.17 5.12
CA VAL A 375 -14.55 14.03 3.96
C VAL A 375 -15.80 13.58 3.20
N LEU A 376 -15.99 12.26 3.03
CA LEU A 376 -17.25 11.70 2.54
C LEU A 376 -18.44 12.16 3.39
N GLY A 377 -18.27 12.11 4.72
CA GLY A 377 -19.21 12.65 5.69
C GLY A 377 -19.55 14.13 5.46
N ILE A 378 -18.53 14.98 5.38
CA ILE A 378 -18.65 16.43 5.13
C ILE A 378 -19.39 16.70 3.82
N ALA A 379 -19.07 15.97 2.75
CA ALA A 379 -19.74 16.07 1.47
C ALA A 379 -21.26 15.78 1.60
N LEU A 380 -21.63 14.71 2.29
CA LEU A 380 -23.03 14.35 2.52
C LEU A 380 -23.75 15.37 3.42
N LEU A 381 -23.14 15.77 4.54
CA LEU A 381 -23.69 16.78 5.46
C LEU A 381 -23.95 18.13 4.76
N SER A 382 -23.11 18.48 3.78
CA SER A 382 -23.29 19.68 2.95
C SER A 382 -24.60 19.63 2.16
N SER A 383 -24.93 18.47 1.56
CA SER A 383 -26.22 18.29 0.89
C SER A 383 -27.40 18.34 1.85
N PHE A 384 -27.25 17.79 3.06
CA PHE A 384 -28.31 17.79 4.07
C PHE A 384 -28.58 19.20 4.61
N MET A 385 -27.57 20.08 4.64
CA MET A 385 -27.76 21.50 4.93
C MET A 385 -28.58 22.17 3.83
N LEU A 386 -28.19 21.97 2.57
CA LEU A 386 -28.83 22.60 1.42
C LEU A 386 -30.28 22.11 1.20
N GLU A 387 -30.60 20.88 1.60
CA GLU A 387 -31.97 20.33 1.59
C GLU A 387 -32.95 21.13 2.47
N ARG A 388 -32.45 21.86 3.48
CA ARG A 388 -33.30 22.57 4.46
C ARG A 388 -33.92 23.85 3.92
N PHE A 389 -33.34 24.42 2.87
CA PHE A 389 -33.90 25.61 2.24
C PHE A 389 -35.18 25.28 1.46
N SER A 390 -35.98 26.31 1.16
CA SER A 390 -37.11 26.15 0.23
C SER A 390 -36.64 25.56 -1.10
N PRO A 391 -37.49 24.87 -1.89
CA PRO A 391 -37.05 24.26 -3.15
C PRO A 391 -36.29 25.23 -4.07
N LYS A 392 -36.80 26.46 -4.26
CA LYS A 392 -36.14 27.50 -5.06
C LYS A 392 -34.83 27.98 -4.41
N GLY A 393 -34.83 28.22 -3.10
CA GLY A 393 -33.62 28.64 -2.38
C GLY A 393 -32.54 27.55 -2.44
N SER A 394 -32.91 26.30 -2.21
CA SER A 394 -32.04 25.14 -2.29
C SER A 394 -31.38 25.04 -3.67
N GLN A 395 -32.13 25.22 -4.76
CA GLN A 395 -31.56 25.23 -6.11
C GLN A 395 -30.56 26.37 -6.33
N LEU A 396 -30.91 27.60 -5.97
CA LEU A 396 -30.05 28.77 -6.12
C LEU A 396 -28.75 28.61 -5.31
N PHE A 397 -28.86 28.29 -4.01
CA PHE A 397 -27.72 28.09 -3.14
C PHE A 397 -26.87 26.90 -3.57
N SER A 398 -27.47 25.79 -4.02
CA SER A 398 -26.70 24.66 -4.58
C SER A 398 -25.91 25.07 -5.82
N PHE A 399 -26.47 25.84 -6.74
CA PHE A 399 -25.76 26.32 -7.93
C PHE A 399 -24.56 27.21 -7.55
N MET A 400 -24.78 28.16 -6.64
CA MET A 400 -23.70 29.01 -6.10
C MET A 400 -22.61 28.17 -5.41
N CYS A 401 -22.99 27.24 -4.56
CA CYS A 401 -22.06 26.35 -3.88
C CYS A 401 -21.28 25.48 -4.86
N LEU A 402 -21.91 24.94 -5.92
CA LEU A 402 -21.20 24.18 -6.96
C LEU A 402 -20.09 25.00 -7.62
N ALA A 403 -20.40 26.23 -8.05
CA ALA A 403 -19.42 27.11 -8.66
C ALA A 403 -18.26 27.42 -7.70
N LEU A 404 -18.56 27.73 -6.44
CA LEU A 404 -17.54 28.02 -5.42
C LEU A 404 -16.68 26.79 -5.08
N ILE A 405 -17.29 25.61 -4.94
CA ILE A 405 -16.59 24.36 -4.60
C ILE A 405 -15.62 23.96 -5.71
N VAL A 406 -16.04 24.05 -6.97
CA VAL A 406 -15.16 23.75 -8.12
C VAL A 406 -14.00 24.74 -8.15
N THR A 407 -14.28 26.02 -7.89
CA THR A 407 -13.26 27.09 -7.91
C THR A 407 -12.27 26.94 -6.76
N GLU A 408 -12.73 26.67 -5.54
CA GLU A 408 -11.89 26.59 -4.34
C GLU A 408 -11.00 25.35 -4.31
N ASN A 409 -11.47 24.26 -4.93
CA ASN A 409 -10.75 23.00 -5.01
C ASN A 409 -9.92 22.85 -6.30
N PHE A 410 -9.93 23.87 -7.16
CA PHE A 410 -9.19 23.84 -8.41
C PHE A 410 -7.69 23.67 -8.17
N THR A 411 -7.11 22.68 -8.85
CA THR A 411 -5.69 22.33 -8.77
C THR A 411 -5.09 22.48 -10.18
N PRO A 412 -4.47 23.63 -10.51
CA PRO A 412 -3.98 23.91 -11.86
C PRO A 412 -2.76 23.06 -12.25
N VAL A 413 -2.03 22.54 -11.27
CA VAL A 413 -0.78 21.80 -11.50
C VAL A 413 -0.91 20.40 -10.93
N TYR A 414 -0.81 19.41 -11.80
CA TYR A 414 -0.56 18.03 -11.39
C TYR A 414 0.95 17.83 -11.27
N PRO A 415 1.47 17.37 -10.12
CA PRO A 415 2.90 17.15 -9.92
C PRO A 415 3.34 15.87 -10.67
N LEU A 416 3.36 15.94 -11.99
CA LEU A 416 3.88 14.88 -12.85
C LEU A 416 5.39 15.01 -12.89
N GLY A 417 6.08 14.08 -12.22
CA GLY A 417 7.53 13.94 -12.39
C GLY A 417 7.86 13.49 -13.81
N GLY A 418 8.99 13.92 -14.35
CA GLY A 418 9.50 13.41 -15.62
C GLY A 418 9.78 11.91 -15.52
N GLU A 419 9.25 11.13 -16.47
CA GLU A 419 9.66 9.74 -16.62
C GLU A 419 11.11 9.70 -17.11
N LEU A 420 11.94 8.84 -16.49
CA LEU A 420 13.26 8.59 -17.03
C LEU A 420 13.13 7.64 -18.20
N GLU A 421 13.66 8.05 -19.36
CA GLU A 421 13.71 7.21 -20.54
C GLU A 421 14.45 5.90 -20.24
N THR A 422 13.96 4.81 -20.83
CA THR A 422 14.56 3.48 -20.69
C THR A 422 15.87 3.46 -21.47
N PRO A 423 17.04 3.27 -20.82
CA PRO A 423 18.30 3.28 -21.54
C PRO A 423 18.39 2.13 -22.56
N PRO A 424 19.04 2.34 -23.73
CA PRO A 424 19.11 1.34 -24.79
C PRO A 424 19.68 -0.01 -24.33
N ILE A 425 20.60 -0.03 -23.35
CA ILE A 425 21.17 -1.28 -22.83
C ILE A 425 20.11 -2.27 -22.31
N PHE A 426 18.97 -1.78 -21.81
CA PHE A 426 17.88 -2.63 -21.32
C PHE A 426 17.11 -3.32 -22.46
N LEU A 427 17.08 -2.69 -23.64
CA LEU A 427 16.54 -3.32 -24.85
C LEU A 427 17.47 -4.46 -25.33
N ASN A 428 18.79 -4.25 -25.29
CA ASN A 428 19.78 -5.29 -25.60
C ASN A 428 19.69 -6.48 -24.63
N LEU A 429 19.39 -6.20 -23.36
CA LEU A 429 19.13 -7.27 -22.39
C LEU A 429 17.93 -8.10 -22.84
N SER A 430 16.83 -7.47 -23.25
CA SER A 430 15.60 -8.20 -23.65
C SER A 430 15.82 -9.24 -24.78
N SER A 431 16.76 -8.99 -25.71
CA SER A 431 17.08 -9.92 -26.80
C SER A 431 18.03 -11.06 -26.41
N THR A 432 18.70 -10.95 -25.27
CA THR A 432 19.81 -11.83 -24.86
C THR A 432 19.45 -12.72 -23.66
N VAL A 433 18.28 -12.50 -23.06
CA VAL A 433 17.90 -13.08 -21.77
C VAL A 433 17.54 -14.56 -21.86
N GLU A 434 18.19 -15.34 -21.01
CA GLU A 434 17.76 -16.71 -20.74
C GLU A 434 16.49 -16.74 -19.87
N ASN A 435 15.57 -17.64 -20.21
CA ASN A 435 14.35 -17.86 -19.43
C ASN A 435 14.67 -18.16 -17.95
N GLY A 436 14.10 -17.35 -17.04
CA GLY A 436 14.26 -17.52 -15.60
C GLY A 436 15.53 -16.88 -15.01
N ALA A 437 16.33 -16.18 -15.82
CA ALA A 437 17.46 -15.40 -15.31
C ALA A 437 17.00 -14.22 -14.44
N SER A 438 17.85 -13.85 -13.48
CA SER A 438 17.67 -12.63 -12.69
C SER A 438 18.75 -11.59 -13.01
N ALA A 439 18.38 -10.33 -12.81
CA ALA A 439 19.23 -9.18 -13.08
C ALA A 439 19.25 -8.21 -11.91
N ILE A 440 20.39 -7.54 -11.74
CA ILE A 440 20.58 -6.44 -10.79
C ILE A 440 21.09 -5.20 -11.53
N VAL A 441 20.61 -4.03 -11.14
CA VAL A 441 21.06 -2.74 -11.66
C VAL A 441 21.86 -2.02 -10.59
N LEU A 442 23.01 -1.49 -11.00
CA LEU A 442 23.94 -0.74 -10.17
C LEU A 442 24.08 0.71 -10.71
N PRO A 443 24.23 1.71 -9.82
CA PRO A 443 24.36 1.58 -8.38
C PRO A 443 23.04 1.21 -7.72
N TYR A 444 23.11 0.41 -6.65
CA TYR A 444 21.91 -0.02 -5.92
C TYR A 444 21.26 1.14 -5.13
N ALA A 445 22.07 2.11 -4.71
CA ALA A 445 21.66 3.39 -4.13
C ALA A 445 22.62 4.50 -4.59
N ARG A 446 22.13 5.71 -4.88
CA ARG A 446 22.99 6.82 -5.35
C ARG A 446 23.91 7.37 -4.27
N SER A 447 23.45 7.38 -3.02
CA SER A 447 24.20 7.98 -1.91
C SER A 447 24.00 7.26 -0.59
N LEU A 448 25.10 7.13 0.14
CA LEU A 448 25.16 6.51 1.47
C LEU A 448 25.68 7.51 2.50
N THR A 449 25.31 7.31 3.75
CA THR A 449 25.92 7.97 4.91
C THR A 449 27.31 7.40 5.18
N ARG A 450 28.10 8.05 6.04
CA ARG A 450 29.42 7.53 6.48
C ARG A 450 29.32 6.14 7.12
N ALA A 451 28.19 5.83 7.76
CA ALA A 451 27.90 4.51 8.32
C ALA A 451 27.46 3.46 7.28
N GLY A 452 27.41 3.81 5.99
CA GLY A 452 27.00 2.93 4.91
C GLY A 452 25.49 2.69 4.82
N LYS A 453 24.67 3.55 5.43
CA LYS A 453 23.19 3.49 5.32
C LYS A 453 22.70 4.36 4.17
N ILE A 454 21.54 4.05 3.60
CA ILE A 454 20.90 4.88 2.57
C ILE A 454 20.69 6.31 3.11
N LYS A 455 21.16 7.31 2.36
CA LYS A 455 21.05 8.72 2.76
C LYS A 455 19.63 9.27 2.61
N SER A 456 18.94 8.90 1.52
CA SER A 456 17.55 9.28 1.25
C SER A 456 16.77 8.09 0.71
N TRP A 457 15.72 7.68 1.44
CA TRP A 457 14.84 6.60 1.02
C TRP A 457 13.94 6.98 -0.15
N SER A 458 13.60 8.27 -0.29
CA SER A 458 12.82 8.76 -1.44
C SER A 458 13.64 8.69 -2.73
N ASP A 459 14.93 9.05 -2.68
CA ASP A 459 15.84 8.91 -3.83
C ASP A 459 16.09 7.43 -4.16
N PHE A 460 16.27 6.59 -3.15
CA PHE A 460 16.38 5.14 -3.32
C PHE A 460 15.13 4.54 -4.00
N ALA A 461 13.95 4.95 -3.55
CA ALA A 461 12.66 4.52 -4.12
C ALA A 461 12.53 4.96 -5.57
N PHE A 462 12.77 6.24 -5.86
CA PHE A 462 12.74 6.78 -7.21
C PHE A 462 13.67 6.00 -8.14
N LEU A 463 14.91 5.75 -7.73
CA LEU A 463 15.90 5.01 -8.52
C LEU A 463 15.44 3.56 -8.79
N ASN A 464 15.10 2.81 -7.74
CA ASN A 464 14.80 1.38 -7.88
C ASN A 464 13.45 1.10 -8.55
N VAL A 465 12.47 2.02 -8.47
CA VAL A 465 11.21 1.91 -9.23
C VAL A 465 11.46 2.07 -10.72
N ASN A 466 12.34 3.00 -11.14
CA ASN A 466 12.72 3.13 -12.54
C ASN A 466 13.47 1.89 -13.05
N TYR A 467 14.39 1.33 -12.25
CA TYR A 467 15.04 0.06 -12.58
C TYR A 467 14.05 -1.09 -12.73
N MET A 468 13.05 -1.17 -11.85
CA MET A 468 11.98 -2.17 -11.97
C MET A 468 11.23 -2.04 -13.29
N LYS A 469 10.87 -0.81 -13.70
CA LYS A 469 10.21 -0.56 -14.98
C LYS A 469 11.06 -1.02 -16.16
N TRP A 470 12.33 -0.61 -16.20
CA TRP A 470 13.23 -0.95 -17.31
C TRP A 470 13.49 -2.46 -17.42
N LEU A 471 13.69 -3.15 -16.29
CA LEU A 471 13.88 -4.61 -16.28
C LEU A 471 12.59 -5.39 -16.55
N ASN A 472 11.42 -4.85 -16.24
CA ASN A 472 10.15 -5.51 -16.50
C ASN A 472 9.96 -5.79 -18.00
N ASN A 473 10.36 -4.85 -18.85
CA ASN A 473 10.31 -5.00 -20.30
C ASN A 473 11.33 -6.03 -20.82
N ALA A 474 12.40 -6.30 -20.07
CA ALA A 474 13.43 -7.27 -20.44
C ALA A 474 13.09 -8.73 -20.06
N GLY A 475 11.96 -8.98 -19.38
CA GLY A 475 11.52 -10.34 -19.05
C GLY A 475 12.35 -11.06 -17.98
N VAL A 476 13.18 -10.35 -17.22
CA VAL A 476 14.05 -10.91 -16.15
C VAL A 476 13.48 -10.70 -14.76
N PHE A 477 13.86 -11.59 -13.84
CA PHE A 477 13.61 -11.34 -12.42
C PHE A 477 14.50 -10.19 -11.90
N SER A 478 13.91 -9.03 -11.62
CA SER A 478 14.63 -7.91 -11.00
C SER A 478 14.93 -8.17 -9.52
N VAL A 479 16.20 -8.11 -9.13
CA VAL A 479 16.66 -8.06 -7.73
C VAL A 479 16.28 -6.72 -7.10
N ASN A 480 16.45 -5.64 -7.85
CA ASN A 480 16.05 -4.30 -7.43
C ASN A 480 14.55 -4.23 -7.14
N GLY A 481 14.21 -3.31 -6.25
CA GLY A 481 12.85 -2.83 -6.05
C GLY A 481 12.69 -1.99 -4.79
N TYR A 482 11.53 -1.37 -4.66
CA TYR A 482 11.16 -0.60 -3.47
C TYR A 482 9.69 -0.80 -3.09
N THR A 483 9.44 -0.96 -1.79
CA THR A 483 8.11 -0.95 -1.18
C THR A 483 8.22 -0.31 0.21
N GLY A 484 7.09 -0.05 0.86
CA GLY A 484 7.03 0.40 2.26
C GLY A 484 7.52 -0.64 3.28
N GLN A 485 7.87 -1.85 2.83
CA GLN A 485 8.50 -2.90 3.63
C GLN A 485 10.02 -2.96 3.35
N ARG A 486 10.85 -2.74 4.36
CA ARG A 486 12.31 -2.83 4.20
C ARG A 486 12.76 -4.27 4.37
N THR A 487 13.57 -4.74 3.43
CA THR A 487 14.12 -6.10 3.42
C THR A 487 15.59 -6.08 3.79
N TRP A 488 16.11 -7.24 4.20
CA TRP A 488 17.55 -7.40 4.46
C TRP A 488 18.40 -7.02 3.24
N VAL A 489 17.95 -7.36 2.03
CA VAL A 489 18.62 -7.00 0.76
C VAL A 489 18.67 -5.48 0.62
N MET A 490 17.56 -4.77 0.81
CA MET A 490 17.53 -3.30 0.73
C MET A 490 18.47 -2.62 1.74
N ASP A 491 18.58 -3.16 2.95
CA ASP A 491 19.43 -2.56 3.99
C ASP A 491 20.92 -2.88 3.81
N ASN A 492 21.26 -4.04 3.24
CA ASN A 492 22.65 -4.53 3.21
C ASN A 492 23.33 -4.39 1.86
N PHE A 493 22.61 -4.51 0.75
CA PHE A 493 23.17 -4.47 -0.60
C PHE A 493 23.78 -3.10 -0.96
N PRO A 494 23.18 -1.95 -0.61
CA PRO A 494 23.78 -0.65 -0.93
C PRO A 494 25.24 -0.52 -0.45
N ARG A 495 25.53 -0.87 0.81
CA ARG A 495 26.89 -0.84 1.37
C ARG A 495 27.82 -1.87 0.77
N LYS A 496 27.28 -3.02 0.32
CA LYS A 496 28.07 -4.11 -0.26
C LYS A 496 28.42 -3.86 -1.73
N PHE A 497 27.67 -3.02 -2.43
CA PHE A 497 27.89 -2.67 -3.83
C PHE A 497 28.45 -1.27 -4.06
N SER A 498 28.69 -0.48 -3.01
CA SER A 498 29.19 0.89 -3.15
C SER A 498 30.58 0.99 -3.81
N GLY A 499 31.39 -0.07 -3.74
CA GLY A 499 32.72 -0.15 -4.35
C GLY A 499 32.78 -0.98 -5.62
N PHE A 500 31.65 -1.34 -6.22
CA PHE A 500 31.63 -2.24 -7.38
C PHE A 500 32.46 -1.68 -8.56
N PRO A 501 33.24 -2.52 -9.26
CA PRO A 501 33.57 -3.90 -8.94
C PRO A 501 34.69 -3.99 -7.88
N ASP A 502 34.47 -4.82 -6.86
CA ASP A 502 35.46 -5.23 -5.86
C ASP A 502 35.16 -6.67 -5.39
N ARG A 503 36.07 -7.31 -4.64
CA ARG A 503 35.87 -8.70 -4.21
C ARG A 503 34.64 -8.86 -3.32
N ARG A 504 34.31 -7.84 -2.52
CA ARG A 504 33.16 -7.84 -1.61
C ARG A 504 31.83 -7.86 -2.39
N SER A 505 31.72 -7.06 -3.43
CA SER A 505 30.55 -6.97 -4.29
C SER A 505 30.39 -8.25 -5.11
N VAL A 506 31.46 -8.77 -5.73
CA VAL A 506 31.45 -10.06 -6.44
C VAL A 506 30.98 -11.20 -5.53
N ASN A 507 31.51 -11.29 -4.31
CA ASN A 507 31.05 -12.27 -3.31
C ASN A 507 29.60 -12.04 -2.87
N THR A 508 29.07 -10.82 -2.95
CA THR A 508 27.67 -10.53 -2.59
C THR A 508 26.71 -10.90 -3.72
N LEU A 509 27.11 -10.72 -4.99
CA LEU A 509 26.33 -11.14 -6.16
C LEU A 509 26.06 -12.65 -6.12
N ALA A 510 27.06 -13.41 -5.68
CA ALA A 510 27.00 -14.85 -5.45
C ALA A 510 25.86 -15.30 -4.51
N PHE A 511 25.44 -14.44 -3.57
CA PHE A 511 24.37 -14.78 -2.63
C PHE A 511 23.00 -14.82 -3.30
N VAL A 512 22.83 -14.28 -4.50
CA VAL A 512 21.54 -14.27 -5.21
C VAL A 512 21.51 -15.45 -6.18
N GLY A 513 20.73 -16.48 -5.85
CA GLY A 513 20.66 -17.69 -6.68
C GLY A 513 20.04 -17.39 -8.05
N GLY A 514 20.74 -17.74 -9.13
CA GLY A 514 20.26 -17.47 -10.51
C GLY A 514 20.46 -16.03 -10.97
N LEU A 515 21.31 -15.25 -10.31
CA LEU A 515 21.77 -13.96 -10.83
C LEU A 515 22.68 -14.18 -12.04
N ARG A 516 22.33 -13.56 -13.17
CA ARG A 516 23.08 -13.71 -14.42
C ARG A 516 23.52 -12.38 -15.01
N TYR A 517 22.70 -11.35 -14.89
CA TYR A 517 22.97 -10.07 -15.54
C TYR A 517 23.14 -8.94 -14.52
N ILE A 518 24.13 -8.09 -14.76
CA ILE A 518 24.38 -6.87 -14.02
C ILE A 518 24.34 -5.74 -15.04
N VAL A 519 23.47 -4.76 -14.80
CA VAL A 519 23.45 -3.52 -15.58
C VAL A 519 24.05 -2.41 -14.74
N VAL A 520 25.11 -1.79 -15.23
CA VAL A 520 25.72 -0.62 -14.59
C VAL A 520 25.25 0.62 -15.33
N VAL A 521 24.75 1.60 -14.57
CA VAL A 521 24.24 2.88 -15.08
C VAL A 521 25.14 4.00 -14.53
N PRO A 522 26.26 4.32 -15.20
CA PRO A 522 27.30 5.22 -14.66
C PRO A 522 26.82 6.61 -14.30
N ARG A 523 25.83 7.16 -15.03
CA ARG A 523 25.24 8.48 -14.76
C ARG A 523 24.70 8.66 -13.34
N PHE A 524 24.43 7.56 -12.62
CA PHE A 524 23.97 7.60 -11.23
C PHE A 524 25.06 7.32 -10.19
N ILE A 525 26.31 7.07 -10.63
CA ILE A 525 27.47 6.84 -9.78
C ILE A 525 28.26 8.14 -9.67
N LYS A 526 28.36 8.69 -8.45
CA LYS A 526 29.09 9.94 -8.21
C LYS A 526 30.59 9.73 -8.45
N GLY A 527 31.19 10.53 -9.33
CA GLY A 527 32.62 10.48 -9.63
C GLY A 527 33.02 9.21 -10.39
N PHE A 528 32.13 8.69 -11.23
CA PHE A 528 32.44 7.52 -12.06
C PHE A 528 33.60 7.83 -13.02
N ASP A 529 34.67 7.05 -12.91
CA ASP A 529 35.79 7.04 -13.84
C ASP A 529 35.75 5.74 -14.65
N ARG A 530 35.64 5.89 -15.97
CA ARG A 530 35.51 4.76 -16.89
C ARG A 530 36.76 3.91 -16.93
N GLU A 531 37.94 4.51 -16.98
CA GLU A 531 39.21 3.78 -17.06
C GLU A 531 39.51 3.02 -15.77
N ASP A 532 39.28 3.67 -14.62
CA ASP A 532 39.40 3.00 -13.32
C ASP A 532 38.40 1.85 -13.18
N PHE A 533 37.15 2.03 -13.62
CA PHE A 533 36.14 0.97 -13.59
C PHE A 533 36.58 -0.27 -14.38
N TYR A 534 37.03 -0.11 -15.63
CA TYR A 534 37.52 -1.22 -16.45
C TYR A 534 38.81 -1.84 -15.89
N ARG A 535 39.70 -1.04 -15.31
CA ARG A 535 40.91 -1.53 -14.61
C ARG A 535 40.58 -2.36 -13.37
N ARG A 536 39.53 -2.01 -12.63
CA ARG A 536 39.05 -2.82 -11.50
C ARG A 536 38.29 -4.05 -11.98
N LEU A 537 37.53 -3.94 -13.07
CA LEU A 537 36.78 -5.03 -13.66
C LEU A 537 37.70 -6.14 -14.20
N SER A 538 38.83 -5.78 -14.82
CA SER A 538 39.82 -6.73 -15.34
C SER A 538 40.48 -7.61 -14.28
N ARG A 539 40.31 -7.29 -12.98
CA ARG A 539 40.74 -8.13 -11.86
C ARG A 539 39.84 -9.35 -11.62
N PHE A 540 38.70 -9.42 -12.29
CA PHE A 540 37.69 -10.49 -12.15
C PHE A 540 37.31 -11.12 -13.50
N PRO A 541 38.29 -11.55 -14.34
CA PRO A 541 38.02 -11.99 -15.71
C PRO A 541 37.16 -13.26 -15.77
N ASP A 542 37.27 -14.12 -14.76
CA ASP A 542 36.54 -15.40 -14.70
C ASP A 542 35.14 -15.25 -14.09
N GLU A 543 34.89 -14.19 -13.32
CA GLU A 543 33.61 -13.96 -12.64
C GLU A 543 32.70 -12.93 -13.34
N LEU A 544 33.26 -11.97 -14.07
CA LEU A 544 32.54 -10.87 -14.70
C LEU A 544 32.94 -10.71 -16.17
N LYS A 545 31.98 -10.92 -17.07
CA LYS A 545 32.18 -10.79 -18.53
C LYS A 545 31.35 -9.65 -19.08
N VAL A 546 31.98 -8.66 -19.72
CA VAL A 546 31.24 -7.57 -20.39
C VAL A 546 30.57 -8.12 -21.64
N LEU A 547 29.26 -7.92 -21.76
CA LEU A 547 28.49 -8.31 -22.94
C LEU A 547 28.31 -7.14 -23.93
N GLY A 548 28.28 -5.91 -23.43
CA GLY A 548 28.16 -4.73 -24.27
C GLY A 548 28.07 -3.44 -23.47
N GLU A 549 28.20 -2.33 -24.19
CA GLU A 549 28.02 -0.98 -23.70
C GLU A 549 27.11 -0.24 -24.69
N ASP A 550 26.19 0.60 -24.19
CA ASP A 550 25.34 1.44 -25.03
C ASP A 550 25.94 2.83 -25.29
N ARG A 551 25.28 3.62 -26.13
CA ARG A 551 25.71 4.97 -26.50
C ARG A 551 25.71 5.96 -25.33
N GLU A 552 24.97 5.65 -24.27
CA GLU A 552 24.93 6.45 -23.03
C GLU A 552 26.00 6.02 -22.02
N GLY A 553 26.84 5.03 -22.38
CA GLY A 553 27.88 4.49 -21.53
C GLY A 553 27.39 3.49 -20.48
N ASN A 554 26.14 3.01 -20.58
CA ASN A 554 25.63 1.97 -19.68
C ASN A 554 26.19 0.62 -20.09
N ILE A 555 26.56 -0.19 -19.10
CA ILE A 555 27.34 -1.42 -19.31
C ILE A 555 26.50 -2.63 -18.91
N LEU A 556 26.41 -3.61 -19.81
CA LEU A 556 25.84 -4.92 -19.51
C LEU A 556 26.94 -5.93 -19.23
N ILE A 557 26.87 -6.55 -18.06
CA ILE A 557 27.85 -7.53 -17.57
C ILE A 557 27.14 -8.84 -17.26
N GLU A 558 27.69 -9.93 -17.75
CA GLU A 558 27.33 -11.28 -17.37
C GLU A 558 28.09 -11.68 -16.10
N PHE A 559 27.33 -12.07 -15.08
CA PHE A 559 27.86 -12.70 -13.88
C PHE A 559 28.02 -14.20 -14.13
N VAL A 560 29.28 -14.62 -14.16
CA VAL A 560 29.67 -16.01 -14.35
C VAL A 560 29.78 -16.70 -12.98
N GLY A 561 30.24 -15.98 -11.96
CA GLY A 561 30.12 -16.37 -10.55
C GLY A 561 30.85 -17.66 -10.18
N GLU A 562 32.14 -17.78 -10.47
CA GLU A 562 33.00 -18.83 -9.89
C GLU A 562 33.40 -18.43 -8.45
N ILE A 563 32.79 -19.06 -7.44
CA ILE A 563 33.05 -18.72 -6.02
C ILE A 563 33.61 -19.92 -5.26
N PRO A 564 34.73 -19.76 -4.53
CA PRO A 564 35.21 -20.80 -3.62
C PRO A 564 34.26 -20.96 -2.42
N LEU A 565 33.91 -22.20 -2.13
CA LEU A 565 33.11 -22.58 -0.97
C LEU A 565 33.91 -22.32 0.31
N ARG A 566 33.40 -21.40 1.14
CA ARG A 566 33.92 -21.06 2.47
C ARG A 566 32.83 -21.35 3.49
N GLU A 567 33.18 -21.49 4.76
CA GLU A 567 32.23 -21.77 5.86
C GLU A 567 31.05 -20.79 5.93
N THR A 568 31.23 -19.55 5.45
CA THR A 568 30.21 -18.49 5.49
C THR A 568 29.37 -18.36 4.22
N TYR A 569 29.58 -19.22 3.21
CA TYR A 569 28.89 -19.13 1.92
C TYR A 569 27.44 -19.62 2.00
N TYR A 570 26.52 -18.85 1.43
CA TYR A 570 25.13 -19.24 1.25
C TYR A 570 24.53 -18.63 0.00
N VAL A 571 23.48 -19.27 -0.51
CA VAL A 571 22.68 -18.80 -1.63
C VAL A 571 21.25 -18.55 -1.15
N LEU A 572 20.71 -17.38 -1.50
CA LEU A 572 19.32 -17.01 -1.32
C LEU A 572 18.54 -17.46 -2.55
N VAL A 573 17.57 -18.37 -2.34
CA VAL A 573 16.72 -18.90 -3.41
C VAL A 573 15.24 -18.66 -3.11
N PRO A 574 14.39 -18.54 -4.14
CA PRO A 574 12.97 -18.23 -3.93
C PRO A 574 12.23 -19.28 -3.08
N PRO A 575 11.23 -18.85 -2.29
CA PRO A 575 10.49 -19.69 -1.35
C PRO A 575 9.28 -20.47 -1.93
N ASP A 576 9.36 -21.01 -3.15
CA ASP A 576 8.20 -21.59 -3.87
C ASP A 576 7.35 -22.59 -3.04
N LYS A 577 6.17 -22.13 -2.55
CA LYS A 577 5.37 -22.80 -1.51
C LYS A 577 4.51 -23.99 -2.00
N GLY A 578 4.54 -24.32 -3.30
CA GLY A 578 3.65 -25.35 -3.86
C GLY A 578 4.28 -26.30 -4.87
N ARG A 579 5.58 -26.18 -5.17
CA ARG A 579 6.24 -26.89 -6.28
C ARG A 579 7.52 -27.57 -5.81
N LYS A 580 7.84 -28.73 -6.39
CA LYS A 580 9.21 -29.27 -6.32
C LYS A 580 10.11 -28.23 -6.96
N ALA A 581 11.06 -27.70 -6.19
CA ALA A 581 12.01 -26.72 -6.65
C ALA A 581 13.41 -27.31 -6.54
N GLU A 582 14.21 -27.11 -7.58
CA GLU A 582 15.60 -27.56 -7.61
C GLU A 582 16.52 -26.36 -7.82
N LEU A 583 17.62 -26.35 -7.09
CA LEU A 583 18.73 -25.47 -7.38
C LEU A 583 19.67 -26.22 -8.33
N LEU A 584 19.86 -25.66 -9.52
CA LEU A 584 20.88 -26.13 -10.46
C LEU A 584 22.10 -25.25 -10.35
N PHE A 585 23.25 -25.88 -10.13
CA PHE A 585 24.53 -25.20 -10.08
C PHE A 585 25.62 -26.12 -10.59
N LYS A 586 26.73 -25.53 -11.01
CA LYS A 586 27.95 -26.30 -11.33
C LYS A 586 28.87 -26.29 -10.12
N ALA A 587 29.54 -27.40 -9.87
CA ALA A 587 30.54 -27.52 -8.82
C ALA A 587 31.81 -28.17 -9.35
N LYS A 588 32.96 -27.74 -8.82
CA LYS A 588 34.30 -28.24 -9.18
C LYS A 588 35.10 -28.42 -7.90
N ALA A 589 35.83 -29.52 -7.76
CA ALA A 589 36.78 -29.72 -6.66
C ALA A 589 38.22 -29.77 -7.20
N VAL A 590 39.13 -29.09 -6.53
CA VAL A 590 40.56 -29.04 -6.88
C VAL A 590 41.40 -29.28 -5.62
N ALA A 591 42.44 -30.09 -5.71
CA ALA A 591 43.43 -30.26 -4.65
C ALA A 591 44.80 -29.79 -5.14
N ASP A 592 45.53 -29.05 -4.30
CA ASP A 592 46.89 -28.62 -4.61
C ASP A 592 47.82 -29.85 -4.55
N GLY A 593 48.50 -30.18 -5.67
CA GLY A 593 49.61 -31.15 -5.70
C GLY A 593 49.25 -32.64 -5.70
N ILE A 594 47.99 -33.03 -5.92
CA ILE A 594 47.57 -34.45 -5.92
C ILE A 594 46.65 -34.74 -7.10
N ASP A 595 47.18 -35.39 -8.13
CA ASP A 595 46.42 -35.99 -9.22
C ASP A 595 45.90 -37.36 -8.76
N LYS A 596 44.79 -37.37 -8.01
CA LYS A 596 44.13 -38.60 -7.57
C LYS A 596 42.80 -38.75 -8.29
N GLY A 597 42.87 -39.23 -9.53
CA GLY A 597 41.71 -39.77 -10.24
C GLY A 597 40.95 -40.76 -9.34
N GLY A 598 39.65 -40.52 -9.14
CA GLY A 598 38.76 -41.41 -8.40
C GLY A 598 38.38 -41.00 -6.97
N GLN A 599 38.95 -39.92 -6.40
CA GLN A 599 38.49 -39.39 -5.10
C GLN A 599 37.35 -38.38 -5.28
N THR A 600 36.40 -38.37 -4.35
CA THR A 600 35.28 -37.42 -4.34
C THR A 600 35.25 -36.60 -3.06
N VAL A 601 34.91 -35.32 -3.17
CA VAL A 601 34.65 -34.44 -2.04
C VAL A 601 33.16 -34.42 -1.76
N ASN A 602 32.77 -34.81 -0.55
CA ASN A 602 31.38 -34.70 -0.13
C ASN A 602 31.08 -33.27 0.36
N VAL A 603 29.98 -32.72 -0.14
CA VAL A 603 29.43 -31.43 0.25
C VAL A 603 28.04 -31.63 0.82
N LYS A 604 27.83 -31.09 2.02
CA LYS A 604 26.55 -31.11 2.72
C LYS A 604 25.83 -29.79 2.52
N ALA A 605 24.54 -29.86 2.24
CA ALA A 605 23.66 -28.72 2.08
C ALA A 605 22.74 -28.57 3.29
N TYR A 606 22.66 -27.34 3.81
CA TYR A 606 21.91 -27.00 5.00
C TYR A 606 20.86 -25.93 4.68
N SER A 607 19.71 -26.05 5.34
CA SER A 607 18.68 -25.01 5.37
C SER A 607 18.33 -24.79 6.83
N LEU A 608 18.42 -23.54 7.31
CA LEU A 608 18.16 -23.18 8.71
C LEU A 608 19.00 -24.00 9.71
N GLY A 609 20.22 -24.37 9.32
CA GLY A 609 21.12 -25.17 10.16
C GLY A 609 20.85 -26.67 10.14
N VAL A 610 19.79 -27.14 9.47
CA VAL A 610 19.48 -28.57 9.33
C VAL A 610 20.01 -29.08 7.99
N GLU A 611 20.77 -30.17 8.03
CA GLU A 611 21.22 -30.90 6.84
C GLU A 611 20.02 -31.54 6.14
N PHE A 612 19.88 -31.33 4.84
CA PHE A 612 18.79 -31.93 4.06
C PHE A 612 19.28 -32.74 2.85
N SER A 613 20.55 -32.61 2.47
CA SER A 613 21.12 -33.31 1.32
C SER A 613 22.66 -33.32 1.42
N GLU A 614 23.26 -34.38 0.91
CA GLU A 614 24.71 -34.53 0.69
C GLU A 614 24.92 -34.98 -0.77
N PHE A 615 25.95 -34.43 -1.41
CA PHE A 615 26.35 -34.81 -2.76
C PHE A 615 27.87 -34.84 -2.88
N SER A 616 28.37 -35.65 -3.80
CA SER A 616 29.80 -35.90 -4.01
C SER A 616 30.27 -35.23 -5.30
N ILE A 617 31.41 -34.54 -5.24
CA ILE A 617 32.04 -33.88 -6.40
C ILE A 617 33.36 -34.61 -6.70
N PRO A 618 33.57 -35.11 -7.93
CA PRO A 618 34.86 -35.68 -8.33
C PRO A 618 36.01 -34.67 -8.20
N LEU A 619 37.16 -35.15 -7.73
CA LEU A 619 38.40 -34.37 -7.61
C LEU A 619 39.19 -34.39 -8.93
N ASP A 620 38.54 -34.05 -10.04
CA ASP A 620 39.10 -34.07 -11.40
C ASP A 620 39.38 -32.66 -11.97
N GLY A 621 39.09 -31.61 -11.20
CA GLY A 621 39.19 -30.23 -11.66
C GLY A 621 38.16 -29.84 -12.71
N MET A 622 37.19 -30.69 -13.03
CA MET A 622 36.15 -30.44 -14.03
C MET A 622 34.88 -29.87 -13.37
N TRP A 623 34.06 -29.19 -14.16
CA TRP A 623 32.76 -28.67 -13.73
C TRP A 623 31.67 -29.72 -13.89
N HIS A 624 31.02 -30.08 -12.79
CA HIS A 624 29.92 -31.04 -12.75
C HIS A 624 28.59 -30.35 -12.48
N ASP A 625 27.54 -30.73 -13.20
CA ASP A 625 26.18 -30.24 -12.97
C ASP A 625 25.57 -30.93 -11.74
N ILE A 626 25.20 -30.14 -10.73
CA ILE A 626 24.56 -30.61 -9.51
C ILE A 626 23.10 -30.18 -9.51
N ARG A 627 22.22 -31.15 -9.26
CA ARG A 627 20.79 -30.90 -9.02
C ARG A 627 20.50 -31.09 -7.55
N LEU A 628 20.07 -30.03 -6.88
CA LEU A 628 19.76 -30.06 -5.46
C LEU A 628 18.27 -29.83 -5.23
N PRO A 629 17.50 -30.90 -4.91
CA PRO A 629 16.11 -30.77 -4.48
C PRO A 629 16.03 -29.95 -3.20
N LEU A 630 15.26 -28.87 -3.24
CA LEU A 630 15.17 -27.96 -2.11
C LEU A 630 14.06 -28.41 -1.14
N PRO A 631 14.27 -28.27 0.18
CA PRO A 631 13.25 -28.60 1.17
C PRO A 631 12.06 -27.66 1.04
N LYS A 632 10.91 -28.07 1.60
CA LYS A 632 9.71 -27.23 1.68
C LYS A 632 10.07 -25.92 2.42
N PRO A 633 9.70 -24.75 1.87
CA PRO A 633 9.98 -23.47 2.52
C PRO A 633 9.07 -23.25 3.73
N LEU A 634 9.57 -22.55 4.76
CA LEU A 634 8.77 -22.17 5.93
C LEU A 634 7.73 -21.08 5.61
N SER A 635 8.10 -20.11 4.79
CA SER A 635 7.27 -18.98 4.38
C SER A 635 7.29 -18.88 2.85
N GLY A 636 6.23 -18.38 2.22
CA GLY A 636 6.18 -18.09 0.77
C GLY A 636 6.81 -16.74 0.42
N THR A 637 7.30 -16.00 1.41
CA THR A 637 7.77 -14.62 1.27
C THR A 637 9.28 -14.51 1.44
N ILE A 638 9.84 -15.08 2.51
CA ILE A 638 11.27 -14.97 2.84
C ILE A 638 12.09 -15.97 2.00
N PRO A 639 13.17 -15.53 1.31
CA PRO A 639 14.06 -16.42 0.59
C PRO A 639 14.63 -17.54 1.47
N ARG A 640 14.79 -18.72 0.91
CA ARG A 640 15.52 -19.81 1.57
C ARG A 640 17.01 -19.51 1.55
N LYS A 641 17.65 -19.60 2.71
CA LYS A 641 19.11 -19.54 2.83
C LYS A 641 19.66 -20.95 2.78
N ILE A 642 20.33 -21.29 1.68
CA ILE A 642 21.00 -22.57 1.50
C ILE A 642 22.49 -22.38 1.71
N SER A 643 23.04 -22.97 2.77
CA SER A 643 24.48 -22.97 3.05
C SER A 643 25.09 -24.32 2.72
N PHE A 644 26.37 -24.32 2.39
CA PHE A 644 27.10 -25.51 2.00
C PHE A 644 28.31 -25.68 2.90
N SER A 645 28.58 -26.90 3.35
CA SER A 645 29.79 -27.23 4.10
C SER A 645 30.51 -28.42 3.47
N LYS A 646 31.84 -28.35 3.41
CA LYS A 646 32.69 -29.47 3.01
C LYS A 646 32.77 -30.43 4.19
N ASN A 647 32.58 -31.73 3.93
CA ASN A 647 32.86 -32.75 4.93
C ASN A 647 34.39 -33.00 4.98
N SER A 648 35.07 -32.46 5.99
CA SER A 648 36.54 -32.46 6.13
C SER A 648 37.13 -33.79 6.64
N ALA A 649 36.30 -34.79 6.96
CA ALA A 649 36.75 -36.00 7.66
C ALA A 649 37.58 -37.01 6.83
N LYS A 650 37.75 -36.83 5.51
CA LYS A 650 38.45 -37.84 4.66
C LYS A 650 39.51 -37.31 3.69
N ILE A 651 39.60 -35.99 3.46
CA ILE A 651 40.54 -35.42 2.48
C ILE A 651 41.02 -34.07 3.05
N GLY A 652 42.35 -33.90 3.16
CA GLY A 652 43.01 -32.83 3.93
C GLY A 652 42.58 -31.38 3.61
N GLU A 653 43.07 -30.45 4.43
CA GLU A 653 42.76 -29.01 4.37
C GLU A 653 43.06 -28.36 3.00
N GLN A 654 43.82 -29.00 2.13
CA GLN A 654 44.27 -28.48 0.83
C GLN A 654 43.27 -28.63 -0.34
N THR A 655 42.09 -29.22 -0.14
CA THR A 655 41.07 -29.33 -1.21
C THR A 655 40.11 -28.14 -1.20
N LYS A 656 40.03 -27.43 -2.33
CA LYS A 656 39.15 -26.28 -2.59
C LYS A 656 37.96 -26.73 -3.44
N VAL A 657 36.75 -26.38 -3.01
CA VAL A 657 35.52 -26.58 -3.79
C VAL A 657 35.06 -25.24 -4.33
N TYR A 658 34.70 -25.20 -5.61
CA TYR A 658 34.14 -24.03 -6.27
C TYR A 658 32.70 -24.34 -6.65
N ILE A 659 31.82 -23.36 -6.43
CA ILE A 659 30.43 -23.40 -6.86
C ILE A 659 30.20 -22.26 -7.83
N LYS A 660 29.46 -22.57 -8.89
CA LYS A 660 29.01 -21.64 -9.90
C LYS A 660 27.49 -21.70 -10.00
N SER A 661 26.82 -20.65 -9.53
CA SER A 661 25.37 -20.52 -9.60
C SER A 661 24.94 -20.46 -11.08
N THR A 662 24.22 -21.47 -11.56
CA THR A 662 23.78 -21.49 -12.96
C THR A 662 22.31 -21.12 -13.09
N ARG A 663 21.36 -21.87 -12.52
CA ARG A 663 19.92 -21.58 -12.71
C ARG A 663 19.05 -22.05 -11.54
N TYR A 664 18.00 -21.30 -11.25
CA TYR A 664 16.91 -21.76 -10.39
C TYR A 664 15.77 -22.27 -11.28
N ILE A 665 15.48 -23.57 -11.23
CA ILE A 665 14.41 -24.16 -12.05
C ILE A 665 13.16 -24.40 -11.20
N ARG A 666 12.04 -23.86 -11.68
CA ARG A 666 10.70 -24.21 -11.21
C ARG A 666 10.08 -25.18 -12.21
N TYR A 667 9.74 -26.38 -11.74
CA TYR A 667 8.89 -27.28 -12.53
C TYR A 667 7.46 -26.70 -12.55
N ARG A 668 6.92 -26.44 -13.75
CA ARG A 668 5.47 -26.24 -13.90
C ARG A 668 4.79 -27.59 -13.61
N ARG A 669 3.66 -27.56 -12.90
CA ARG A 669 2.76 -28.72 -12.88
C ARG A 669 2.13 -28.87 -14.25
#